data_AF-A0A814LRY5-F1
#
_entry.id   AF-A0A814LRY5-F1
#
_cell.length_a   1.000
_cell.length_b   1.000
_cell.length_c   1.000
_cell.angle_alpha   90.00
_cell.angle_beta   90.00
_cell.angle_gamma   90.00
#
_symmetry.space_group_name_H-M   'P 1'
#
loop_
_entity.id
_entity.type
_entity.pdbx_description
1 polymer ?
#
loop_
_entity_poly.entity_id
_entity_poly.type
_entity_poly.pdbx_seq_one_letter_code
_entity_poly.pdbx_strand_id
1 'polypeptide(L)'
;MNLKLTVRKSAINETLTEGYKYFEENFSQLQRLITQSSNTYLSLIGLIAWLKFYLELYAYALNEDSKSEIMQKIDQYLVNQSSDIALCSSLKLFIVKQMLYFTKDKNINHLRIVFKNRNVKWINEFLRQDAINNQILTIDMYLPFCSLSKDDYTNVNNILKCKSTERIKDLIIQCQTNNRLTYCFYLWFIQYYSQFYTNLTLIDKEYSTLIENDLKTNLELCFEPIGYHFILKLCKNFEITSYFYLHPEMNSEQVHYRLLALNIFVLFLTSRSSLPNDHTFMSSLLFDETNKMPHNYVQHINKRCLLGLYVEDRVVKQMLYVKQFVQDRLETNQIFMEDGRFIYQCSKDCFYTYFFDNCGAPVARARCPWCNAEIGARAPHVLLKRSPPQIQRSIQEGFQFINEYIRNHNNIDRYGYHNSTTAEHSTVNDKSDHLNKPISFRLLHMFTHSMLILLYEMQYLSEADLIELTKNKIHTTSVNIYLKNHFENDCQLIYEILNNRDQTGHMWLYKVFNHSLDILQLSGILNTNASIVHFEKQFEETVVFSHIESVITEIDEYKSIYTQYVRQKKLEELNDFIDELVENEEKYPLLQYLNVTNTQCTIEDFNSKFQITVRDTNLYYPITNFIFQRLDEFQNIKHLYPIVRFTNYLLEKFNHRITRNDAATYPIAFYLNNTKENSDERDQHLFRQLFDDFKEAWFQLKLNEVAYGCQIRSFHLDPDSKNNFKQDTKLAYVLLNTSKDDSSIILAGCLVKLAEYQNNIVGHFRQKVIKNNNENVKQRQLQTIQNVKKEQLFHMDSDKFLHLLYDDGFVIDCSYGRSKSIVYDFDEIEIKLKHLIEHLCDFDVTKFRFLNYQHELFNEDATLITDIRNRIPQESLTNDDRAKLHLLLANMKPDAILDHIGSLDYIFTYLRNLISDDNTMTIQVFIEKYIKHNRNILRQQQLFSAIQIKHIISLYELIEEIVFDKIMKNYIKQELDEISFTQEEIQQVIEQFSKETYLNEKMSQTMRDINIWITVLKRLIIRILIPIVDLTIPIEMYLQRSDLWNDNINENDLDNMKIGSNIMLKHAYVIFKNLNEKVDDGQKKQDDMQDNAPDERVSSLLSLIKMSELGLCTDITCGDKTKELFEYDIRNQLNTVKNKLKLIVEEKLLTIKHEHNLIEQAERFLDVPSISFDELRNLFEDINQTIALNHSEIMIKVEPLLSETKYCSCICICNKQNMNSNVLFVSTVP
;
A
#
# COMPACT_ATOMS: atom_id res chain seq x y z
N MET A 1 6.39 23.73 -23.43
CA MET A 1 5.33 24.63 -22.91
C MET A 1 5.22 24.66 -21.37
N ASN A 2 6.18 24.10 -20.61
CA ASN A 2 6.20 24.17 -19.14
C ASN A 2 7.25 25.20 -18.68
N LEU A 3 6.85 26.47 -18.52
CA LEU A 3 7.73 27.55 -18.03
C LEU A 3 7.80 27.65 -16.50
N LYS A 4 6.90 26.96 -15.78
CA LYS A 4 6.84 26.99 -14.31
C LYS A 4 7.76 25.98 -13.60
N LEU A 5 8.37 25.05 -14.33
CA LEU A 5 9.34 24.12 -13.77
C LEU A 5 10.73 24.44 -14.35
N THR A 6 11.59 25.00 -13.49
CA THR A 6 13.07 24.97 -13.57
C THR A 6 13.80 25.67 -14.72
N VAL A 7 13.23 26.65 -15.43
CA VAL A 7 14.06 27.49 -16.32
C VAL A 7 14.74 28.59 -15.50
N ARG A 8 16.09 28.55 -15.40
CA ARG A 8 16.88 29.61 -14.73
C ARG A 8 16.63 30.96 -15.40
N LYS A 9 16.53 32.05 -14.63
CA LYS A 9 16.34 33.44 -15.14
C LYS A 9 17.31 33.83 -16.27
N SER A 10 18.53 33.27 -16.27
CA SER A 10 19.52 33.48 -17.34
C SER A 10 19.08 32.88 -18.67
N ALA A 11 18.55 31.65 -18.67
CA ALA A 11 18.13 30.93 -19.87
C ALA A 11 16.93 31.59 -20.57
N ILE A 12 16.03 32.24 -19.81
CA ILE A 12 14.91 33.00 -20.38
C ILE A 12 15.40 34.23 -21.13
N ASN A 13 16.33 34.99 -20.55
CA ASN A 13 16.90 36.18 -21.20
C ASN A 13 17.71 35.81 -22.46
N GLU A 14 18.44 34.69 -22.43
CA GLU A 14 19.14 34.14 -23.60
C GLU A 14 18.13 33.77 -24.71
N THR A 15 17.07 33.03 -24.37
CA THR A 15 16.02 32.62 -25.32
C THR A 15 15.31 33.83 -25.94
N LEU A 16 15.01 34.87 -25.14
CA LEU A 16 14.42 36.12 -25.64
C LEU A 16 15.36 36.84 -26.60
N THR A 17 16.67 36.84 -26.32
CA THR A 17 17.68 37.51 -27.15
C THR A 17 17.85 36.79 -28.49
N GLU A 18 17.98 35.47 -28.48
CA GLU A 18 18.09 34.65 -29.69
C GLU A 18 16.81 34.70 -30.54
N GLY A 19 15.64 34.73 -29.88
CA GLY A 19 14.34 34.73 -30.54
C GLY A 19 13.92 36.09 -31.13
N TYR A 20 14.54 37.20 -30.76
CA TYR A 20 14.07 38.55 -31.10
C TYR A 20 13.96 38.82 -32.61
N LYS A 21 14.94 38.36 -33.39
CA LYS A 21 14.93 38.52 -34.84
C LYS A 21 13.70 37.83 -35.46
N TYR A 22 13.39 36.62 -34.99
CA TYR A 22 12.21 35.87 -35.44
C TYR A 22 10.92 36.54 -34.99
N PHE A 23 10.91 37.23 -33.84
CA PHE A 23 9.75 38.01 -33.40
C PHE A 23 9.42 39.15 -34.38
N GLU A 24 10.42 39.91 -34.82
CA GLU A 24 10.23 40.99 -35.80
C GLU A 24 9.77 40.44 -37.17
N GLU A 25 10.40 39.36 -37.65
CA GLU A 25 10.08 38.72 -38.92
C GLU A 25 8.66 38.11 -38.91
N ASN A 26 8.33 37.34 -37.87
CA ASN A 26 7.03 36.66 -37.76
C ASN A 26 5.89 37.66 -37.55
N PHE A 27 6.10 38.75 -36.80
CA PHE A 27 5.12 39.82 -36.65
C PHE A 27 4.82 40.49 -38.00
N SER A 28 5.87 40.82 -38.76
CA SER A 28 5.73 41.45 -40.08
C SER A 28 5.03 40.54 -41.09
N GLN A 29 5.30 39.23 -41.04
CA GLN A 29 4.61 38.24 -41.87
C GLN A 29 3.13 38.08 -41.48
N LEU A 30 2.85 38.00 -40.18
CA LEU A 30 1.48 37.90 -39.67
C LEU A 30 0.63 39.10 -40.11
N GLN A 31 1.19 40.32 -40.03
CA GLN A 31 0.52 41.54 -40.49
C GLN A 31 0.20 41.52 -42.00
N ARG A 32 1.11 40.99 -42.83
CA ARG A 32 0.87 40.80 -44.26
C ARG A 32 -0.24 39.78 -44.54
N LEU A 33 -0.26 38.67 -43.80
CA LEU A 33 -1.26 37.62 -43.99
C LEU A 33 -2.67 38.07 -43.59
N ILE A 34 -2.81 38.81 -42.48
CA ILE A 34 -4.10 39.39 -42.06
C ILE A 34 -4.66 40.34 -43.12
N THR A 35 -3.79 41.11 -43.79
CA THR A 35 -4.20 42.10 -44.81
C THR A 35 -4.45 41.51 -46.20
N GLN A 36 -3.97 40.29 -46.49
CA GLN A 36 -3.96 39.72 -47.85
C GLN A 36 -4.98 38.59 -48.10
N SER A 37 -5.88 38.26 -47.16
CA SER A 37 -6.97 37.27 -47.32
C SER A 37 -6.58 35.99 -48.11
N SER A 38 -5.40 35.43 -47.83
CA SER A 38 -4.89 34.23 -48.52
C SER A 38 -4.93 32.98 -47.62
N ASN A 39 -5.49 31.90 -48.18
CA ASN A 39 -5.99 30.69 -47.52
C ASN A 39 -4.91 29.66 -47.07
N THR A 40 -3.84 30.06 -46.38
CA THR A 40 -2.97 29.07 -45.72
C THR A 40 -3.11 29.13 -44.20
N TYR A 41 -4.20 28.54 -43.70
CA TYR A 41 -4.52 28.44 -42.27
C TYR A 41 -3.37 27.85 -41.42
N LEU A 42 -2.63 26.88 -41.96
CA LEU A 42 -1.51 26.22 -41.26
C LEU A 42 -0.33 27.17 -40.98
N SER A 43 0.07 28.00 -41.95
CA SER A 43 1.15 28.97 -41.75
C SER A 43 0.76 30.06 -40.76
N LEU A 44 -0.52 30.49 -40.80
CA LEU A 44 -1.06 31.46 -39.87
C LEU A 44 -1.04 30.94 -38.42
N ILE A 45 -1.52 29.71 -38.19
CA ILE A 45 -1.53 29.07 -36.87
C ILE A 45 -0.10 28.91 -36.34
N GLY A 46 0.85 28.47 -37.18
CA GLY A 46 2.25 28.33 -36.78
C GLY A 46 2.89 29.66 -36.34
N LEU A 47 2.64 30.74 -37.07
CA LEU A 47 3.12 32.08 -36.73
C LEU A 47 2.52 32.58 -35.41
N ILE A 48 1.21 32.42 -35.24
CA ILE A 48 0.51 32.84 -34.02
C ILE A 48 0.99 32.03 -32.81
N ALA A 49 1.12 30.71 -32.92
CA ALA A 49 1.57 29.85 -31.83
C ALA A 49 2.99 30.22 -31.36
N TRP A 50 3.90 30.47 -32.30
CA TRP A 50 5.26 30.90 -31.98
C TRP A 50 5.28 32.29 -31.31
N LEU A 51 4.51 33.25 -31.85
CA LEU A 51 4.41 34.59 -31.28
C LEU A 51 3.82 34.54 -29.86
N LYS A 52 2.78 33.73 -29.66
CA LYS A 52 2.16 33.51 -28.35
C LYS A 52 3.18 33.01 -27.34
N PHE A 53 3.96 31.97 -27.68
CA PHE A 53 5.03 31.44 -26.83
C PHE A 53 6.11 32.48 -26.49
N TYR A 54 6.57 33.26 -27.48
CA TYR A 54 7.57 34.31 -27.26
C TYR A 54 7.05 35.42 -26.33
N LEU A 55 5.78 35.81 -26.48
CA LEU A 55 5.14 36.82 -25.66
C LEU A 55 4.88 36.35 -24.22
N GLU A 56 4.58 35.07 -24.01
CA GLU A 56 4.48 34.47 -22.68
C GLU A 56 5.82 34.51 -21.94
N LEU A 57 6.94 34.22 -22.62
CA LEU A 57 8.30 34.36 -22.07
C LEU A 57 8.59 35.81 -21.67
N TYR A 58 8.22 36.76 -22.52
CA TYR A 58 8.38 38.19 -22.25
C TYR A 58 7.53 38.64 -21.05
N ALA A 59 6.27 38.24 -20.98
CA ALA A 59 5.37 38.52 -19.86
C ALA A 59 5.91 37.95 -18.53
N TYR A 60 6.46 36.73 -18.56
CA TYR A 60 7.10 36.12 -17.39
C TYR A 60 8.35 36.90 -16.95
N ALA A 61 9.23 37.26 -17.90
CA ALA A 61 10.42 38.06 -17.61
C ALA A 61 10.09 39.46 -17.07
N LEU A 62 9.01 40.08 -17.55
CA LEU A 62 8.47 41.33 -17.02
C LEU A 62 7.98 41.18 -15.58
N ASN A 63 7.25 40.09 -15.27
CA ASN A 63 6.76 39.83 -13.92
C ASN A 63 7.92 39.71 -12.91
N GLU A 64 8.98 39.00 -13.31
CA GLU A 64 10.20 38.76 -12.52
C GLU A 64 11.19 39.96 -12.42
N ASP A 65 10.81 41.13 -12.94
CA ASP A 65 11.62 42.38 -12.97
C ASP A 65 12.97 42.23 -13.70
N SER A 66 13.02 41.47 -14.81
CA SER A 66 14.23 41.35 -15.62
C SER A 66 14.65 42.68 -16.24
N LYS A 67 15.92 43.06 -16.07
CA LYS A 67 16.50 44.33 -16.57
C LYS A 67 17.41 44.17 -17.79
N SER A 68 17.30 43.05 -18.50
CA SER A 68 18.17 42.78 -19.67
C SER A 68 17.92 43.79 -20.81
N GLU A 69 18.95 44.06 -21.62
CA GLU A 69 18.88 45.00 -22.74
C GLU A 69 17.78 44.62 -23.75
N ILE A 70 17.54 43.31 -23.91
CA ILE A 70 16.50 42.79 -24.81
C ILE A 70 15.08 43.25 -24.39
N MET A 71 14.82 43.40 -23.09
CA MET A 71 13.51 43.89 -22.60
C MET A 71 13.24 45.32 -23.07
N GLN A 72 14.28 46.15 -23.15
CA GLN A 72 14.17 47.52 -23.67
C GLN A 72 13.91 47.55 -25.17
N LYS A 73 14.51 46.63 -25.94
CA LYS A 73 14.26 46.51 -27.39
C LYS A 73 12.83 46.08 -27.68
N ILE A 74 12.29 45.12 -26.91
CA ILE A 74 10.89 44.70 -27.02
C ILE A 74 9.94 45.82 -26.58
N ASP A 75 10.24 46.53 -25.48
CA ASP A 75 9.46 47.70 -25.02
C ASP A 75 9.42 48.79 -26.12
N GLN A 76 10.58 49.16 -26.69
CA GLN A 76 10.66 50.12 -27.79
C GLN A 76 9.89 49.67 -29.02
N TYR A 77 9.93 48.38 -29.37
CA TYR A 77 9.16 47.85 -30.50
C TYR A 77 7.64 48.02 -30.30
N LEU A 78 7.14 47.70 -29.10
CA LEU A 78 5.72 47.85 -28.75
C LEU A 78 5.28 49.33 -28.60
N VAL A 79 6.21 50.24 -28.27
CA VAL A 79 5.98 51.69 -28.20
C VAL A 79 6.05 52.36 -29.57
N ASN A 80 6.95 51.98 -30.46
CA ASN A 80 7.16 52.70 -31.72
C ASN A 80 6.04 52.45 -32.75
N GLN A 81 5.26 51.38 -32.59
CA GLN A 81 4.12 51.02 -33.44
C GLN A 81 2.77 51.61 -32.93
N SER A 82 2.82 52.65 -32.08
CA SER A 82 1.79 52.93 -31.05
C SER A 82 0.45 53.55 -31.44
N SER A 83 0.08 53.79 -32.70
CA SER A 83 -1.20 54.47 -32.95
C SER A 83 -2.19 53.88 -33.96
N ASP A 84 -1.82 53.02 -34.92
CA ASP A 84 -2.77 52.64 -36.01
C ASP A 84 -2.75 51.18 -36.49
N ILE A 85 -2.11 50.24 -35.76
CA ILE A 85 -2.09 48.81 -36.16
C ILE A 85 -2.76 47.97 -35.07
N ALA A 86 -4.02 47.59 -35.31
CA ALA A 86 -4.87 46.86 -34.36
C ALA A 86 -4.20 45.59 -33.78
N LEU A 87 -3.33 44.91 -34.54
CA LEU A 87 -2.57 43.73 -34.08
C LEU A 87 -1.65 44.00 -32.88
N CYS A 88 -0.97 45.16 -32.84
CA CYS A 88 -0.13 45.52 -31.69
C CYS A 88 -0.96 45.69 -30.41
N SER A 89 -2.19 46.20 -30.54
CA SER A 89 -3.13 46.30 -29.42
C SER A 89 -3.49 44.93 -28.88
N SER A 90 -3.73 43.94 -29.75
CA SER A 90 -3.99 42.55 -29.34
C SER A 90 -2.81 41.92 -28.60
N LEU A 91 -1.58 42.16 -29.05
CA LEU A 91 -0.38 41.65 -28.36
C LEU A 91 -0.19 42.29 -26.98
N LYS A 92 -0.40 43.61 -26.87
CA LYS A 92 -0.32 44.33 -25.58
C LYS A 92 -1.35 43.79 -24.59
N LEU A 93 -2.59 43.60 -25.04
CA LEU A 93 -3.66 43.01 -24.24
C LEU A 93 -3.28 41.59 -23.80
N PHE A 94 -2.76 40.75 -24.71
CA PHE A 94 -2.31 39.40 -24.39
C PHE A 94 -1.21 39.38 -23.32
N ILE A 95 -0.20 40.24 -23.43
CA ILE A 95 0.86 40.34 -22.41
C ILE A 95 0.27 40.71 -21.05
N VAL A 96 -0.65 41.68 -20.98
CA VAL A 96 -1.31 42.07 -19.72
C VAL A 96 -2.09 40.90 -19.12
N LYS A 97 -2.87 40.18 -19.94
CA LYS A 97 -3.59 38.97 -19.53
C LYS A 97 -2.65 37.91 -18.92
N GLN A 98 -1.51 37.64 -19.56
CA GLN A 98 -0.52 36.67 -19.08
C GLN A 98 0.14 37.10 -17.78
N MET A 99 0.44 38.39 -17.63
CA MET A 99 1.01 38.92 -16.39
C MET A 99 0.04 38.77 -15.22
N LEU A 100 -1.25 39.05 -15.43
CA LEU A 100 -2.28 38.82 -14.41
C LEU A 100 -2.34 37.34 -14.01
N TYR A 101 -2.34 36.44 -15.00
CA TYR A 101 -2.31 34.99 -14.78
C TYR A 101 -1.08 34.51 -13.97
N PHE A 102 0.12 35.06 -14.21
CA PHE A 102 1.31 34.70 -13.45
C PHE A 102 1.29 35.20 -12.00
N THR A 103 0.65 36.34 -11.73
CA THR A 103 0.59 36.91 -10.38
C THR A 103 -0.43 36.25 -9.44
N LYS A 104 -1.20 35.27 -9.93
CA LYS A 104 -2.18 34.42 -9.22
C LYS A 104 -3.28 35.12 -8.38
N ASP A 105 -3.25 36.44 -8.17
CA ASP A 105 -4.14 37.03 -7.16
C ASP A 105 -4.45 38.53 -7.28
N LYS A 106 -4.24 39.19 -8.44
CA LYS A 106 -4.17 40.66 -8.42
C LYS A 106 -4.86 41.36 -9.59
N ASN A 107 -5.90 42.12 -9.24
CA ASN A 107 -6.62 43.10 -10.04
C ASN A 107 -5.68 44.02 -10.85
N ILE A 108 -6.14 44.53 -12.00
CA ILE A 108 -5.44 45.51 -12.86
C ILE A 108 -4.85 46.70 -12.08
N ASN A 109 -5.48 47.11 -10.99
CA ASN A 109 -5.00 48.17 -10.10
C ASN A 109 -3.66 47.84 -9.43
N HIS A 110 -3.40 46.57 -9.12
CA HIS A 110 -2.10 46.17 -8.62
C HIS A 110 -1.01 46.25 -9.69
N LEU A 111 -1.30 45.84 -10.93
CA LEU A 111 -0.36 46.03 -12.04
C LEU A 111 -0.03 47.51 -12.23
N ARG A 112 -1.03 48.40 -12.11
CA ARG A 112 -0.80 49.85 -12.10
C ARG A 112 0.17 50.28 -11.00
N ILE A 113 0.04 49.76 -9.78
CA ILE A 113 0.94 50.10 -8.66
C ILE A 113 2.36 49.57 -8.91
N VAL A 114 2.50 48.30 -9.31
CA VAL A 114 3.81 47.67 -9.53
C VAL A 114 4.59 48.33 -10.66
N PHE A 115 3.91 48.65 -11.77
CA PHE A 115 4.56 49.19 -12.96
C PHE A 115 4.62 50.73 -13.01
N LYS A 116 3.99 51.42 -12.04
CA LYS A 116 4.12 52.89 -11.88
C LYS A 116 5.57 53.35 -11.79
N ASN A 117 6.41 52.53 -11.16
CA ASN A 117 7.82 52.84 -10.90
C ASN A 117 8.80 52.05 -11.78
N ARG A 118 8.31 51.19 -12.70
CA ARG A 118 9.14 50.44 -13.64
C ARG A 118 9.23 51.20 -14.98
N ASN A 119 10.42 51.23 -15.58
CA ASN A 119 10.70 51.92 -16.86
C ASN A 119 10.17 51.14 -18.08
N VAL A 120 8.90 50.73 -18.08
CA VAL A 120 8.24 50.10 -19.24
C VAL A 120 7.20 51.07 -19.76
N LYS A 121 7.43 51.63 -20.96
CA LYS A 121 6.65 52.77 -21.47
C LYS A 121 5.28 52.35 -21.98
N TRP A 122 5.19 51.29 -22.79
CA TRP A 122 3.90 50.90 -23.40
C TRP A 122 2.88 50.46 -22.35
N ILE A 123 3.29 49.79 -21.27
CA ILE A 123 2.39 49.36 -20.18
C ILE A 123 1.77 50.57 -19.49
N ASN A 124 2.59 51.57 -19.17
CA ASN A 124 2.14 52.79 -18.51
C ASN A 124 1.18 53.60 -19.41
N GLU A 125 1.39 53.61 -20.72
CA GLU A 125 0.46 54.23 -21.68
C GLU A 125 -0.84 53.44 -21.82
N PHE A 126 -0.75 52.12 -21.99
CA PHE A 126 -1.89 51.22 -22.14
C PHE A 126 -2.82 51.29 -20.91
N LEU A 127 -2.26 51.23 -19.69
CA LEU A 127 -3.05 51.31 -18.45
C LEU A 127 -3.62 52.71 -18.15
N ARG A 128 -3.05 53.78 -18.74
CA ARG A 128 -3.53 55.17 -18.59
C ARG A 128 -4.74 55.47 -19.47
N GLN A 129 -4.86 54.84 -20.64
CA GLN A 129 -6.00 55.03 -21.54
C GLN A 129 -7.34 54.65 -20.87
N ASP A 130 -7.36 53.64 -19.99
CA ASP A 130 -8.56 53.27 -19.22
C ASP A 130 -8.80 54.10 -17.97
N ALA A 131 -7.76 54.71 -17.38
CA ALA A 131 -7.93 55.53 -16.17
C ALA A 131 -8.78 56.79 -16.43
N ILE A 132 -8.83 57.25 -17.70
CA ILE A 132 -9.63 58.39 -18.14
C ILE A 132 -11.11 57.99 -18.35
N ASN A 133 -11.38 56.73 -18.71
CA ASN A 133 -12.74 56.21 -18.94
C ASN A 133 -13.43 55.71 -17.65
N ASN A 134 -12.65 55.24 -16.65
CA ASN A 134 -13.15 54.60 -15.42
C ASN A 134 -13.68 55.57 -14.33
N GLN A 135 -14.05 56.81 -14.65
CA GLN A 135 -14.81 57.66 -13.72
C GLN A 135 -16.29 57.23 -13.58
N ILE A 136 -16.71 56.18 -14.31
CA ILE A 136 -18.06 55.64 -14.28
C ILE A 136 -18.00 54.20 -13.74
N LEU A 137 -18.44 54.03 -12.48
CA LEU A 137 -18.85 52.77 -11.80
C LEU A 137 -18.03 51.51 -12.15
N THR A 138 -16.93 51.27 -11.44
CA THR A 138 -16.35 49.92 -11.37
C THR A 138 -17.37 48.97 -10.72
N ILE A 139 -17.81 47.97 -11.48
CA ILE A 139 -18.62 46.86 -10.94
C ILE A 139 -17.65 45.99 -10.13
N ASP A 140 -17.46 46.31 -8.85
CA ASP A 140 -16.51 45.58 -8.01
C ASP A 140 -17.09 44.21 -7.54
N MET A 141 -18.36 43.90 -7.82
CA MET A 141 -19.03 42.67 -7.34
C MET A 141 -20.16 42.17 -8.28
N TYR A 142 -20.16 40.87 -8.60
CA TYR A 142 -21.22 40.21 -9.40
C TYR A 142 -22.37 39.75 -8.50
N LEU A 143 -23.58 40.29 -8.72
CA LEU A 143 -24.73 40.03 -7.85
C LEU A 143 -25.66 38.94 -8.41
N PRO A 144 -26.53 38.33 -7.58
CA PRO A 144 -27.59 37.43 -8.04
C PRO A 144 -28.45 38.10 -9.13
N PHE A 145 -28.58 37.45 -10.29
CA PHE A 145 -29.29 37.96 -11.47
C PHE A 145 -29.96 36.80 -12.21
N CYS A 146 -31.20 37.00 -12.66
CA CYS A 146 -31.93 35.99 -13.41
C CYS A 146 -31.47 35.95 -14.87
N SER A 147 -30.47 35.10 -15.15
CA SER A 147 -29.93 34.91 -16.50
C SER A 147 -30.95 34.33 -17.50
N LEU A 148 -31.89 33.49 -17.04
CA LEU A 148 -32.89 32.84 -17.88
C LEU A 148 -33.97 33.77 -18.46
N SER A 149 -34.28 34.85 -17.74
CA SER A 149 -35.36 35.78 -18.05
C SER A 149 -34.84 37.22 -18.04
N LYS A 150 -33.80 37.50 -18.84
CA LYS A 150 -33.18 38.83 -18.94
C LYS A 150 -34.19 39.93 -19.27
N ASP A 151 -35.14 39.65 -20.16
CA ASP A 151 -36.16 40.62 -20.56
C ASP A 151 -37.15 40.90 -19.43
N ASP A 152 -37.63 39.85 -18.73
CA ASP A 152 -38.52 40.02 -17.58
C ASP A 152 -37.81 40.79 -16.46
N TYR A 153 -36.56 40.45 -16.16
CA TYR A 153 -35.77 41.15 -15.14
C TYR A 153 -35.52 42.62 -15.53
N THR A 154 -35.22 42.89 -16.80
CA THR A 154 -35.05 44.26 -17.30
C THR A 154 -36.34 45.05 -17.21
N ASN A 155 -37.48 44.43 -17.52
CA ASN A 155 -38.80 45.02 -17.36
C ASN A 155 -39.11 45.35 -15.89
N VAL A 156 -38.91 44.39 -14.98
CA VAL A 156 -39.03 44.56 -13.52
C VAL A 156 -38.17 45.74 -13.05
N ASN A 157 -36.90 45.78 -13.45
CA ASN A 157 -35.97 46.83 -13.08
C ASN A 157 -36.42 48.21 -13.59
N ASN A 158 -36.92 48.29 -14.82
CA ASN A 158 -37.44 49.53 -15.39
C ASN A 158 -38.67 50.02 -14.60
N ILE A 159 -39.58 49.12 -14.22
CA ILE A 159 -40.80 49.47 -13.47
C ILE A 159 -40.46 49.93 -12.05
N LEU A 160 -39.63 49.18 -11.33
CA LEU A 160 -39.26 49.46 -9.95
C LEU A 160 -38.42 50.73 -9.81
N LYS A 161 -37.50 51.01 -10.76
CA LYS A 161 -36.76 52.28 -10.82
C LYS A 161 -37.66 53.49 -11.08
N CYS A 162 -38.75 53.34 -11.82
CA CYS A 162 -39.70 54.45 -12.07
C CYS A 162 -40.49 54.87 -10.82
N LYS A 163 -40.49 54.06 -9.74
CA LYS A 163 -41.24 54.30 -8.50
C LYS A 163 -42.74 54.62 -8.69
N SER A 164 -43.35 54.18 -9.79
CA SER A 164 -44.75 54.44 -10.11
C SER A 164 -45.65 53.41 -9.42
N THR A 165 -46.47 53.85 -8.45
CA THR A 165 -47.32 52.96 -7.64
C THR A 165 -48.28 52.11 -8.49
N GLU A 166 -48.89 52.67 -9.54
CA GLU A 166 -49.81 51.93 -10.42
C GLU A 166 -49.07 50.82 -11.21
N ARG A 167 -47.93 51.15 -11.83
CA ARG A 167 -47.15 50.17 -12.60
C ARG A 167 -46.58 49.06 -11.71
N ILE A 168 -46.22 49.38 -10.47
CA ILE A 168 -45.76 48.39 -9.49
C ILE A 168 -46.92 47.49 -9.04
N LYS A 169 -48.14 48.05 -8.84
CA LYS A 169 -49.33 47.25 -8.54
C LYS A 169 -49.66 46.27 -9.67
N ASP A 170 -49.61 46.72 -10.91
CA ASP A 170 -49.82 45.87 -12.08
C ASP A 170 -48.78 44.75 -12.16
N LEU A 171 -47.51 45.06 -11.89
CA LEU A 171 -46.44 44.07 -11.84
C LEU A 171 -46.68 43.02 -10.75
N ILE A 172 -47.07 43.43 -9.53
CA ILE A 172 -47.40 42.52 -8.43
C ILE A 172 -48.55 41.59 -8.83
N ILE A 173 -49.57 42.08 -9.52
CA ILE A 173 -50.68 41.24 -9.99
C ILE A 173 -50.20 40.21 -11.02
N GLN A 174 -49.31 40.59 -11.94
CA GLN A 174 -48.74 39.67 -12.93
C GLN A 174 -47.92 38.55 -12.27
N CYS A 175 -47.19 38.86 -11.19
CA CYS A 175 -46.41 37.88 -10.42
C CYS A 175 -47.28 36.71 -9.90
N GLN A 176 -48.56 36.92 -9.59
CA GLN A 176 -49.45 35.84 -9.14
C GLN A 176 -49.58 34.67 -10.13
N THR A 177 -49.40 34.94 -11.43
CA THR A 177 -49.60 33.94 -12.49
C THR A 177 -48.30 33.47 -13.13
N ASN A 178 -47.16 34.10 -12.81
CA ASN A 178 -45.88 33.81 -13.43
C ASN A 178 -44.77 33.71 -12.37
N ASN A 179 -44.38 32.48 -12.05
CA ASN A 179 -43.34 32.18 -11.06
C ASN A 179 -41.96 32.74 -11.45
N ARG A 180 -41.62 32.75 -12.75
CA ARG A 180 -40.35 33.31 -13.25
C ARG A 180 -40.31 34.83 -13.07
N LEU A 181 -41.43 35.51 -13.34
CA LEU A 181 -41.57 36.95 -13.08
C LEU A 181 -41.49 37.25 -11.58
N THR A 182 -42.13 36.43 -10.74
CA THR A 182 -42.03 36.52 -9.27
C THR A 182 -40.60 36.36 -8.80
N TYR A 183 -39.85 35.41 -9.36
CA TYR A 183 -38.44 35.20 -9.03
C TYR A 183 -37.59 36.42 -9.40
N CYS A 184 -37.79 36.97 -10.61
CA CYS A 184 -37.13 38.21 -11.03
C CYS A 184 -37.47 39.40 -10.12
N PHE A 185 -38.73 39.51 -9.70
CA PHE A 185 -39.19 40.55 -8.78
C PHE A 185 -38.47 40.50 -7.44
N TYR A 186 -38.35 39.33 -6.81
CA TYR A 186 -37.61 39.18 -5.56
C TYR A 186 -36.10 39.35 -5.71
N LEU A 187 -35.51 38.81 -6.78
CA LEU A 187 -34.08 38.98 -7.06
C LEU A 187 -33.70 40.46 -7.19
N TRP A 188 -34.59 41.28 -7.76
CA TRP A 188 -34.37 42.73 -7.81
C TRP A 188 -34.23 43.34 -6.42
N PHE A 189 -35.03 42.91 -5.44
CA PHE A 189 -34.89 43.38 -4.07
C PHE A 189 -33.60 42.88 -3.40
N ILE A 190 -33.12 41.68 -3.75
CA ILE A 190 -31.81 41.19 -3.28
C ILE A 190 -30.67 42.02 -3.90
N GLN A 191 -30.74 42.39 -5.17
CA GLN A 191 -29.77 43.32 -5.77
C GLN A 191 -29.86 44.70 -5.12
N TYR A 192 -31.06 45.22 -4.91
CA TYR A 192 -31.27 46.49 -4.20
C TYR A 192 -30.68 46.43 -2.78
N TYR A 193 -30.79 45.28 -2.10
CA TYR A 193 -30.23 45.06 -0.78
C TYR A 193 -28.69 45.18 -0.73
N SER A 194 -27.99 44.79 -1.79
CA SER A 194 -26.52 44.91 -1.86
C SER A 194 -25.98 46.33 -1.72
N GLN A 195 -26.80 47.37 -1.96
CA GLN A 195 -26.38 48.77 -1.81
C GLN A 195 -25.93 49.14 -0.38
N PHE A 196 -26.42 48.42 0.64
CA PHE A 196 -26.02 48.63 2.03
C PHE A 196 -24.57 48.22 2.30
N TYR A 197 -24.00 47.38 1.43
CA TYR A 197 -22.57 47.08 1.42
C TYR A 197 -21.75 48.16 0.69
N THR A 198 -22.21 48.64 -0.48
CA THR A 198 -21.39 49.46 -1.38
C THR A 198 -21.36 50.96 -1.08
N ASN A 199 -22.46 51.57 -0.63
CA ASN A 199 -22.61 53.04 -0.68
C ASN A 199 -22.87 53.74 0.67
N LEU A 200 -22.86 53.03 1.81
CA LEU A 200 -23.25 53.63 3.12
C LEU A 200 -24.58 54.42 3.04
N THR A 201 -25.45 54.10 2.08
CA THR A 201 -26.64 54.90 1.77
C THR A 201 -27.64 54.80 2.90
N LEU A 202 -28.10 55.95 3.40
CA LEU A 202 -29.25 56.07 4.28
C LEU A 202 -30.46 55.40 3.61
N ILE A 203 -31.24 54.65 4.38
CA ILE A 203 -32.49 54.00 3.95
C ILE A 203 -33.30 54.99 3.09
N ASP A 204 -33.65 54.58 1.86
CA ASP A 204 -34.55 55.37 1.00
C ASP A 204 -35.93 55.43 1.66
N LYS A 205 -36.15 56.49 2.44
CA LYS A 205 -37.37 56.65 3.23
C LYS A 205 -38.60 56.66 2.34
N GLU A 206 -38.54 57.29 1.17
CA GLU A 206 -39.65 57.35 0.22
C GLU A 206 -40.02 55.96 -0.31
N TYR A 207 -39.01 55.17 -0.71
CA TYR A 207 -39.24 53.82 -1.21
C TYR A 207 -39.73 52.86 -0.11
N SER A 208 -39.21 53.02 1.12
CA SER A 208 -39.69 52.27 2.28
C SER A 208 -41.15 52.60 2.63
N THR A 209 -41.54 53.88 2.58
CA THR A 209 -42.93 54.29 2.83
C THR A 209 -43.90 53.80 1.75
N LEU A 210 -43.46 53.74 0.49
CA LEU A 210 -44.25 53.18 -0.62
C LEU A 210 -44.60 51.71 -0.37
N ILE A 211 -43.63 50.92 0.07
CA ILE A 211 -43.81 49.49 0.35
C ILE A 211 -44.67 49.28 1.60
N GLU A 212 -44.42 50.05 2.67
CA GLU A 212 -45.12 49.90 3.95
C GLU A 212 -46.58 50.34 3.94
N ASN A 213 -46.89 51.39 3.19
CA ASN A 213 -48.23 51.99 3.22
C ASN A 213 -49.02 51.69 1.93
N ASP A 214 -48.46 51.99 0.77
CA ASP A 214 -49.22 52.03 -0.50
C ASP A 214 -49.34 50.67 -1.20
N LEU A 215 -48.38 49.77 -0.96
CA LEU A 215 -48.30 48.45 -1.60
C LEU A 215 -48.55 47.28 -0.65
N LYS A 216 -48.64 47.52 0.66
CA LYS A 216 -48.76 46.47 1.69
C LYS A 216 -49.86 45.45 1.37
N THR A 217 -51.09 45.91 1.13
CA THR A 217 -52.24 45.03 0.88
C THR A 217 -52.03 44.17 -0.38
N ASN A 218 -51.48 44.75 -1.45
CA ASN A 218 -51.21 44.03 -2.69
C ASN A 218 -50.11 42.97 -2.51
N LEU A 219 -49.04 43.32 -1.77
CA LEU A 219 -47.93 42.41 -1.48
C LEU A 219 -48.36 41.27 -0.58
N GLU A 220 -49.12 41.53 0.50
CA GLU A 220 -49.63 40.48 1.39
C GLU A 220 -50.58 39.51 0.66
N LEU A 221 -51.43 40.02 -0.25
CA LEU A 221 -52.31 39.18 -1.07
C LEU A 221 -51.54 38.32 -2.09
N CYS A 222 -50.50 38.87 -2.70
CA CYS A 222 -49.73 38.17 -3.75
C CYS A 222 -48.68 37.21 -3.19
N PHE A 223 -48.07 37.55 -2.05
CA PHE A 223 -46.85 36.91 -1.57
C PHE A 223 -46.95 36.36 -0.14
N GLU A 224 -48.14 36.42 0.47
CA GLU A 224 -48.36 36.17 1.89
C GLU A 224 -47.61 37.17 2.79
N PRO A 225 -47.93 37.25 4.10
CA PRO A 225 -47.20 38.09 5.03
C PRO A 225 -45.68 37.85 5.02
N ILE A 226 -45.23 36.60 4.89
CA ILE A 226 -43.81 36.24 4.87
C ILE A 226 -43.05 36.89 3.70
N GLY A 227 -43.63 36.89 2.50
CA GLY A 227 -43.02 37.51 1.33
C GLY A 227 -43.00 39.03 1.41
N TYR A 228 -44.05 39.65 1.96
CA TYR A 228 -44.09 41.09 2.24
C TYR A 228 -43.01 41.49 3.27
N HIS A 229 -42.95 40.80 4.42
CA HIS A 229 -41.96 41.09 5.45
C HIS A 229 -40.53 40.91 4.95
N PHE A 230 -40.29 39.90 4.10
CA PHE A 230 -38.99 39.68 3.48
C PHE A 230 -38.56 40.87 2.62
N ILE A 231 -39.42 41.36 1.73
CA ILE A 231 -39.16 42.56 0.90
C ILE A 231 -38.86 43.77 1.79
N LEU A 232 -39.64 43.95 2.86
CA LEU A 232 -39.49 45.07 3.79
C LEU A 232 -38.13 45.06 4.50
N LYS A 233 -37.66 43.89 4.96
CA LYS A 233 -36.33 43.72 5.56
C LYS A 233 -35.21 44.01 4.55
N LEU A 234 -35.34 43.55 3.30
CA LEU A 234 -34.40 43.87 2.22
C LEU A 234 -34.33 45.38 1.93
N CYS A 235 -35.43 46.13 2.13
CA CYS A 235 -35.45 47.57 1.91
C CYS A 235 -34.88 48.40 3.06
N LYS A 236 -34.87 47.87 4.29
CA LYS A 236 -34.47 48.60 5.52
C LYS A 236 -33.12 48.17 6.10
N ASN A 237 -32.48 47.17 5.48
CA ASN A 237 -31.44 46.37 6.08
C ASN A 237 -31.95 45.55 7.28
N PHE A 238 -31.29 44.42 7.54
CA PHE A 238 -31.60 43.59 8.71
C PHE A 238 -31.10 44.30 9.98
N GLU A 239 -31.45 43.78 11.15
CA GLU A 239 -30.97 44.32 12.43
C GLU A 239 -29.48 44.01 12.60
N ILE A 240 -28.72 44.84 13.33
CA ILE A 240 -27.26 44.69 13.49
C ILE A 240 -26.87 43.31 14.07
N THR A 241 -27.75 42.68 14.85
CA THR A 241 -27.55 41.35 15.43
C THR A 241 -27.90 40.20 14.48
N SER A 242 -28.49 40.50 13.32
CA SER A 242 -28.91 39.52 12.32
C SER A 242 -27.73 39.00 11.51
N TYR A 243 -27.79 37.73 11.11
CA TYR A 243 -26.82 37.15 10.17
C TYR A 243 -26.77 37.87 8.82
N PHE A 244 -27.92 38.39 8.39
CA PHE A 244 -28.07 38.98 7.07
C PHE A 244 -27.56 40.42 7.01
N TYR A 245 -27.34 41.09 8.15
CA TYR A 245 -26.91 42.49 8.18
C TYR A 245 -25.65 42.73 7.34
N LEU A 246 -25.77 43.59 6.33
CA LEU A 246 -24.65 44.00 5.49
C LEU A 246 -23.96 45.23 6.07
N HIS A 247 -22.64 45.15 6.18
CA HIS A 247 -21.75 46.23 6.61
C HIS A 247 -20.55 46.36 5.66
N PRO A 248 -20.05 47.58 5.36
CA PRO A 248 -18.93 47.79 4.41
C PRO A 248 -17.61 47.13 4.79
N GLU A 249 -17.39 46.79 6.07
CA GLU A 249 -16.16 46.11 6.52
C GLU A 249 -16.16 44.59 6.25
N MET A 250 -17.28 44.02 5.79
CA MET A 250 -17.36 42.60 5.48
C MET A 250 -16.51 42.25 4.25
N ASN A 251 -15.92 41.07 4.25
CA ASN A 251 -15.25 40.57 3.05
C ASN A 251 -16.28 40.15 1.99
N SER A 252 -15.87 40.12 0.72
CA SER A 252 -16.77 39.78 -0.39
C SER A 252 -17.41 38.40 -0.24
N GLU A 253 -16.65 37.41 0.24
CA GLU A 253 -17.12 36.04 0.47
C GLU A 253 -18.31 35.98 1.45
N GLN A 254 -18.18 36.66 2.60
CA GLN A 254 -19.25 36.73 3.59
C GLN A 254 -20.51 37.34 2.99
N VAL A 255 -20.38 38.44 2.21
CA VAL A 255 -21.53 39.07 1.54
C VAL A 255 -22.20 38.07 0.59
N HIS A 256 -21.43 37.33 -0.22
CA HIS A 256 -21.98 36.33 -1.12
C HIS A 256 -22.71 35.20 -0.39
N TYR A 257 -22.22 34.72 0.76
CA TYR A 257 -22.93 33.74 1.58
C TYR A 257 -24.31 34.24 2.01
N ARG A 258 -24.43 35.52 2.43
CA ARG A 258 -25.74 36.09 2.79
C ARG A 258 -26.64 36.17 1.57
N LEU A 259 -26.13 36.63 0.43
CA LEU A 259 -26.91 36.72 -0.81
C LEU A 259 -27.34 35.35 -1.34
N LEU A 260 -26.52 34.30 -1.19
CA LEU A 260 -26.85 32.93 -1.55
C LEU A 260 -28.01 32.39 -0.70
N ALA A 261 -27.95 32.54 0.63
CA ALA A 261 -29.04 32.14 1.53
C ALA A 261 -30.35 32.88 1.21
N LEU A 262 -30.28 34.19 0.94
CA LEU A 262 -31.44 34.98 0.51
C LEU A 262 -32.02 34.49 -0.82
N ASN A 263 -31.16 34.16 -1.80
CA ASN A 263 -31.60 33.66 -3.10
C ASN A 263 -32.29 32.30 -2.97
N ILE A 264 -31.74 31.38 -2.17
CA ILE A 264 -32.36 30.08 -1.86
C ILE A 264 -33.77 30.28 -1.28
N PHE A 265 -33.94 31.20 -0.35
CA PHE A 265 -35.26 31.48 0.23
C PHE A 265 -36.25 32.04 -0.78
N VAL A 266 -35.78 32.85 -1.73
CA VAL A 266 -36.60 33.31 -2.85
C VAL A 266 -37.05 32.13 -3.73
N LEU A 267 -36.23 31.08 -3.92
CA LEU A 267 -36.68 29.86 -4.60
C LEU A 267 -37.85 29.19 -3.86
N PHE A 268 -37.81 29.14 -2.52
CA PHE A 268 -38.94 28.64 -1.74
C PHE A 268 -40.19 29.50 -1.90
N LEU A 269 -40.07 30.83 -1.81
CA LEU A 269 -41.21 31.76 -1.99
C LEU A 269 -41.84 31.65 -3.39
N THR A 270 -41.01 31.50 -4.42
CA THR A 270 -41.43 31.47 -5.83
C THR A 270 -41.99 30.12 -6.27
N SER A 271 -41.73 29.07 -5.51
CA SER A 271 -42.29 27.73 -5.74
C SER A 271 -43.79 27.62 -5.41
N ARG A 272 -44.40 28.66 -4.83
CA ARG A 272 -45.83 28.72 -4.49
C ARG A 272 -46.69 28.76 -5.76
N SER A 273 -47.53 27.75 -5.96
CA SER A 273 -48.55 27.78 -7.03
C SER A 273 -49.71 28.70 -6.64
N SER A 274 -50.27 29.41 -7.61
CA SER A 274 -51.50 30.19 -7.46
C SER A 274 -52.77 29.35 -7.55
N LEU A 275 -52.65 28.08 -7.98
CA LEU A 275 -53.77 27.15 -8.03
C LEU A 275 -53.95 26.41 -6.68
N PRO A 276 -55.19 26.33 -6.15
CA PRO A 276 -55.48 25.54 -4.96
C PRO A 276 -55.21 24.05 -5.20
N ASN A 277 -54.59 23.35 -4.25
CA ASN A 277 -54.21 21.92 -4.29
C ASN A 277 -53.08 21.56 -5.27
N ASP A 278 -52.44 22.55 -5.88
CA ASP A 278 -51.23 22.37 -6.66
C ASP A 278 -50.03 22.73 -5.78
N HIS A 279 -49.38 21.71 -5.21
CA HIS A 279 -48.25 21.87 -4.32
C HIS A 279 -46.99 21.44 -5.03
N THR A 280 -45.93 22.24 -4.90
CA THR A 280 -44.60 21.83 -5.32
C THR A 280 -43.85 21.25 -4.12
N PHE A 281 -42.88 20.37 -4.37
CA PHE A 281 -42.09 19.79 -3.29
C PHE A 281 -41.48 20.85 -2.38
N MET A 282 -40.94 21.93 -2.97
CA MET A 282 -40.35 23.05 -2.24
C MET A 282 -41.39 23.90 -1.52
N SER A 283 -42.54 24.19 -2.15
CA SER A 283 -43.58 25.00 -1.50
C SER A 283 -44.14 24.29 -0.27
N SER A 284 -44.18 22.95 -0.28
CA SER A 284 -44.69 22.14 0.83
C SER A 284 -43.87 22.27 2.14
N LEU A 285 -42.64 22.79 2.07
CA LEU A 285 -41.79 23.06 3.23
C LEU A 285 -42.11 24.40 3.90
N LEU A 286 -42.48 25.42 3.12
CA LEU A 286 -42.74 26.77 3.62
C LEU A 286 -44.25 27.04 3.82
N PHE A 287 -45.10 26.48 2.97
CA PHE A 287 -46.55 26.69 2.97
C PHE A 287 -47.30 25.40 3.33
N ASP A 288 -48.52 25.57 3.85
CA ASP A 288 -49.43 24.48 4.15
C ASP A 288 -50.11 23.90 2.89
N GLU A 289 -50.97 22.91 3.09
CA GLU A 289 -51.75 22.26 2.01
C GLU A 289 -52.80 23.18 1.36
N THR A 290 -52.90 24.45 1.79
CA THR A 290 -53.72 25.48 1.13
C THR A 290 -52.87 26.56 0.45
N ASN A 291 -51.55 26.34 0.32
CA ASN A 291 -50.57 27.31 -0.19
C ASN A 291 -50.54 28.63 0.63
N LYS A 292 -50.88 28.53 1.92
CA LYS A 292 -50.83 29.63 2.90
C LYS A 292 -49.76 29.38 3.95
N MET A 293 -49.40 30.43 4.68
CA MET A 293 -48.47 30.28 5.80
C MET A 293 -49.07 29.41 6.92
N PRO A 294 -48.32 28.43 7.45
CA PRO A 294 -48.79 27.64 8.58
C PRO A 294 -48.91 28.49 9.84
N HIS A 295 -49.90 28.20 10.67
CA HIS A 295 -50.07 28.87 11.96
C HIS A 295 -48.95 28.56 12.96
N ASN A 296 -48.30 27.40 12.82
CA ASN A 296 -47.16 27.00 13.65
C ASN A 296 -46.15 26.24 12.78
N TYR A 297 -44.99 26.85 12.55
CA TYR A 297 -43.93 26.26 11.74
C TYR A 297 -43.29 25.02 12.37
N VAL A 298 -43.22 24.92 13.71
CA VAL A 298 -42.69 23.74 14.40
C VAL A 298 -43.53 22.50 14.08
N GLN A 299 -44.85 22.61 14.23
CA GLN A 299 -45.78 21.52 13.91
C GLN A 299 -45.78 21.18 12.42
N HIS A 300 -45.65 22.19 11.56
CA HIS A 300 -45.59 22.01 10.10
C HIS A 300 -44.34 21.24 9.69
N ILE A 301 -43.16 21.70 10.11
CA ILE A 301 -41.87 21.05 9.81
C ILE A 301 -41.81 19.63 10.38
N ASN A 302 -42.35 19.41 11.58
CA ASN A 302 -42.43 18.08 12.20
C ASN A 302 -43.42 17.10 11.49
N LYS A 303 -44.15 17.54 10.47
CA LYS A 303 -44.97 16.69 9.58
C LYS A 303 -44.38 16.54 8.18
N ARG A 304 -43.19 17.10 7.95
CA ARG A 304 -42.48 17.05 6.67
C ARG A 304 -41.14 16.36 6.84
N CYS A 305 -40.71 15.70 5.78
CA CYS A 305 -39.36 15.16 5.69
C CYS A 305 -38.50 16.26 5.04
N LEU A 306 -37.38 16.63 5.68
CA LEU A 306 -36.50 17.72 5.21
C LEU A 306 -35.42 17.19 4.24
N LEU A 307 -35.02 18.06 3.30
CA LEU A 307 -34.05 17.74 2.25
C LEU A 307 -32.61 17.72 2.77
N GLY A 308 -31.78 16.85 2.19
CA GLY A 308 -30.34 16.85 2.41
C GLY A 308 -29.91 16.54 3.84
N LEU A 309 -30.74 15.93 4.68
CA LEU A 309 -30.36 15.60 6.06
C LEU A 309 -29.68 14.23 6.12
N TYR A 310 -28.46 14.22 6.66
CA TYR A 310 -27.70 12.99 6.86
C TYR A 310 -28.24 12.19 8.06
N VAL A 311 -28.47 10.91 7.85
CA VAL A 311 -28.88 9.97 8.91
C VAL A 311 -27.68 9.09 9.23
N GLU A 312 -27.05 9.33 10.37
CA GLU A 312 -26.01 8.43 10.88
C GLU A 312 -26.60 7.12 11.38
N ASP A 313 -26.93 6.21 10.44
CA ASP A 313 -27.16 4.81 10.79
C ASP A 313 -25.82 4.08 10.81
N ARG A 314 -25.31 3.84 12.03
CA ARG A 314 -24.07 3.10 12.27
C ARG A 314 -24.12 1.69 11.66
N VAL A 315 -25.30 1.09 11.53
CA VAL A 315 -25.51 -0.22 10.89
C VAL A 315 -25.35 -0.11 9.38
N VAL A 316 -26.03 0.84 8.74
CA VAL A 316 -25.93 1.07 7.29
C VAL A 316 -24.50 1.38 6.88
N LYS A 317 -23.83 2.32 7.56
CA LYS A 317 -22.43 2.70 7.27
C LYS A 317 -21.49 1.50 7.38
N GLN A 318 -21.68 0.69 8.42
CA GLN A 318 -20.87 -0.51 8.67
C GLN A 318 -21.13 -1.61 7.61
N MET A 319 -22.40 -1.81 7.21
CA MET A 319 -22.78 -2.75 6.16
C MET A 319 -22.27 -2.33 4.78
N LEU A 320 -22.35 -1.03 4.44
CA LEU A 320 -21.80 -0.47 3.20
C LEU A 320 -20.28 -0.66 3.14
N TYR A 321 -19.58 -0.40 4.23
CA TYR A 321 -18.15 -0.66 4.34
C TYR A 321 -17.81 -2.13 4.07
N VAL A 322 -18.50 -3.07 4.71
CA VAL A 322 -18.26 -4.51 4.47
C VAL A 322 -18.63 -4.92 3.05
N LYS A 323 -19.74 -4.39 2.51
CA LYS A 323 -20.16 -4.68 1.14
C LYS A 323 -19.10 -4.22 0.14
N GLN A 324 -18.65 -2.98 0.25
CA GLN A 324 -17.63 -2.41 -0.63
C GLN A 324 -16.31 -3.18 -0.48
N PHE A 325 -15.87 -3.42 0.75
CA PHE A 325 -14.67 -4.21 1.02
C PHE A 325 -14.72 -5.62 0.40
N VAL A 326 -15.81 -6.36 0.58
CA VAL A 326 -15.95 -7.72 0.00
C VAL A 326 -16.07 -7.64 -1.52
N GLN A 327 -16.76 -6.64 -2.07
CA GLN A 327 -16.93 -6.45 -3.49
C GLN A 327 -15.58 -6.13 -4.18
N ASP A 328 -14.79 -5.21 -3.62
CA ASP A 328 -13.47 -4.86 -4.13
C ASP A 328 -12.53 -6.09 -4.17
N ARG A 329 -12.63 -6.96 -3.15
CA ARG A 329 -11.83 -8.20 -3.08
C ARG A 329 -12.32 -9.31 -4.02
N LEU A 330 -13.61 -9.34 -4.33
CA LEU A 330 -14.18 -10.21 -5.37
C LEU A 330 -13.74 -9.77 -6.77
N GLU A 331 -13.84 -8.47 -7.06
CA GLU A 331 -13.45 -7.88 -8.34
C GLU A 331 -11.94 -8.04 -8.61
N THR A 332 -11.13 -8.05 -7.54
CA THR A 332 -9.68 -8.30 -7.61
C THR A 332 -9.27 -9.78 -7.54
N ASN A 333 -10.20 -10.75 -7.65
CA ASN A 333 -9.89 -12.19 -7.55
C ASN A 333 -9.12 -12.60 -6.28
N GLN A 334 -9.10 -11.78 -5.22
CA GLN A 334 -8.52 -12.14 -3.93
C GLN A 334 -9.43 -13.12 -3.17
N ILE A 335 -10.67 -13.25 -3.62
CA ILE A 335 -11.70 -14.18 -3.14
C ILE A 335 -12.10 -15.07 -4.33
N PHE A 336 -11.67 -16.33 -4.34
CA PHE A 336 -12.20 -17.35 -5.25
C PHE A 336 -13.60 -17.78 -4.76
N MET A 337 -14.57 -17.84 -5.67
CA MET A 337 -15.98 -18.17 -5.42
C MET A 337 -16.24 -19.66 -5.08
N GLU A 338 -15.21 -20.44 -4.72
CA GLU A 338 -15.38 -21.85 -4.34
C GLU A 338 -15.24 -22.05 -2.83
N ASP A 339 -16.05 -22.99 -2.33
CA ASP A 339 -16.54 -23.21 -0.95
C ASP A 339 -15.67 -22.71 0.22
N GLY A 340 -16.32 -21.95 1.13
CA GLY A 340 -15.76 -21.65 2.46
C GLY A 340 -15.79 -20.18 2.91
N ARG A 341 -16.22 -19.22 2.08
CA ARG A 341 -16.17 -17.78 2.41
C ARG A 341 -17.57 -17.18 2.54
N PHE A 342 -17.84 -16.60 3.71
CA PHE A 342 -19.17 -16.16 4.11
C PHE A 342 -19.12 -14.73 4.67
N ILE A 343 -20.24 -14.03 4.59
CA ILE A 343 -20.48 -12.80 5.36
C ILE A 343 -21.15 -13.20 6.66
N TYR A 344 -20.59 -12.75 7.78
CA TYR A 344 -21.06 -13.09 9.11
C TYR A 344 -21.79 -11.93 9.74
N GLN A 345 -22.81 -12.24 10.53
CA GLN A 345 -23.49 -11.29 11.40
C GLN A 345 -23.36 -11.77 12.85
N CYS A 346 -23.10 -10.82 13.75
CA CYS A 346 -22.90 -11.09 15.18
C CYS A 346 -24.02 -11.94 15.78
N SER A 347 -25.29 -11.55 15.63
CA SER A 347 -26.46 -12.34 16.03
C SER A 347 -27.73 -11.80 15.40
N LYS A 348 -28.88 -12.45 15.62
CA LYS A 348 -30.19 -11.93 15.17
C LYS A 348 -30.51 -10.54 15.75
N ASP A 349 -30.07 -10.29 16.98
CA ASP A 349 -30.34 -9.05 17.72
C ASP A 349 -29.23 -8.00 17.56
N CYS A 350 -28.06 -8.37 17.00
CA CYS A 350 -26.94 -7.47 16.75
C CYS A 350 -26.54 -7.53 15.26
N PHE A 351 -26.84 -6.46 14.53
CA PHE A 351 -26.62 -6.35 13.08
C PHE A 351 -25.15 -6.11 12.67
N TYR A 352 -24.20 -6.19 13.61
CA TYR A 352 -22.79 -6.01 13.30
C TYR A 352 -22.35 -7.10 12.32
N THR A 353 -22.00 -6.69 11.11
CA THR A 353 -21.66 -7.55 9.99
C THR A 353 -20.14 -7.59 9.82
N TYR A 354 -19.53 -8.71 9.45
CA TYR A 354 -18.08 -8.76 9.29
C TYR A 354 -17.68 -9.89 8.33
N PHE A 355 -16.42 -9.84 7.88
CA PHE A 355 -15.82 -10.79 6.96
C PHE A 355 -14.43 -11.20 7.48
N PHE A 356 -14.03 -12.47 7.30
CA PHE A 356 -12.69 -12.92 7.68
C PHE A 356 -11.74 -12.79 6.50
N ASP A 357 -10.63 -12.05 6.68
CA ASP A 357 -9.59 -11.94 5.67
C ASP A 357 -8.80 -13.25 5.51
N ASN A 358 -8.66 -13.70 4.25
CA ASN A 358 -7.87 -14.79 3.66
C ASN A 358 -7.20 -15.88 4.55
N CYS A 359 -7.27 -17.13 4.04
CA CYS A 359 -6.81 -18.39 4.67
C CYS A 359 -7.56 -18.83 5.93
N GLY A 360 -8.77 -18.29 6.15
CA GLY A 360 -9.64 -18.75 7.21
C GLY A 360 -8.91 -18.84 8.54
N ALA A 361 -8.11 -17.81 8.90
CA ALA A 361 -7.34 -17.75 10.14
C ALA A 361 -8.26 -18.15 11.32
N PRO A 362 -8.18 -19.40 11.79
CA PRO A 362 -9.35 -20.03 12.41
C PRO A 362 -9.44 -19.78 13.91
N VAL A 363 -8.70 -18.77 14.39
CA VAL A 363 -8.50 -18.51 15.82
C VAL A 363 -8.51 -17.02 16.15
N ALA A 364 -8.85 -16.13 15.21
CA ALA A 364 -9.07 -14.73 15.53
C ALA A 364 -10.39 -14.59 16.32
N ARG A 365 -10.28 -14.58 17.65
CA ARG A 365 -11.37 -14.20 18.55
C ARG A 365 -11.34 -12.69 18.71
N ALA A 366 -12.44 -12.04 18.40
CA ALA A 366 -12.64 -10.63 18.66
C ALA A 366 -13.89 -10.46 19.52
N ARG A 367 -14.07 -9.25 20.08
CA ARG A 367 -15.33 -8.87 20.68
C ARG A 367 -16.09 -7.98 19.71
N CYS A 368 -17.39 -8.25 19.55
CA CYS A 368 -18.26 -7.41 18.74
C CYS A 368 -18.20 -5.96 19.27
N PRO A 369 -17.89 -4.96 18.44
CA PRO A 369 -17.80 -3.56 18.89
C PRO A 369 -19.11 -3.01 19.46
N TRP A 370 -20.26 -3.61 19.15
CA TRP A 370 -21.57 -3.09 19.57
C TRP A 370 -22.16 -3.82 20.78
N CYS A 371 -22.13 -5.15 20.80
CA CYS A 371 -22.71 -5.94 21.89
C CYS A 371 -21.67 -6.61 22.79
N ASN A 372 -20.37 -6.38 22.52
CA ASN A 372 -19.21 -6.91 23.25
C ASN A 372 -19.15 -8.45 23.36
N ALA A 373 -20.02 -9.16 22.65
CA ALA A 373 -20.04 -10.62 22.63
C ALA A 373 -18.88 -11.15 21.78
N GLU A 374 -18.33 -12.30 22.16
CA GLU A 374 -17.23 -12.93 21.41
C GLU A 374 -17.69 -13.34 20.00
N ILE A 375 -16.96 -12.86 18.99
CA ILE A 375 -17.14 -13.20 17.59
C ILE A 375 -15.87 -13.84 17.05
N GLY A 376 -16.00 -14.71 16.05
CA GLY A 376 -14.87 -15.46 15.53
C GLY A 376 -15.17 -16.94 15.32
N ALA A 377 -14.12 -17.66 14.94
CA ALA A 377 -14.12 -19.10 14.71
C ALA A 377 -13.23 -19.83 15.74
N ARG A 378 -13.49 -21.13 15.93
CA ARG A 378 -12.65 -22.04 16.74
C ARG A 378 -11.73 -22.90 15.86
N ALA A 379 -12.16 -23.17 14.63
CA ALA A 379 -11.46 -23.90 13.59
C ALA A 379 -11.88 -23.32 12.21
N PRO A 380 -11.19 -23.61 11.10
CA PRO A 380 -11.59 -23.08 9.79
C PRO A 380 -13.04 -23.47 9.52
N HIS A 381 -13.87 -22.48 9.17
CA HIS A 381 -15.30 -22.65 8.90
C HIS A 381 -16.16 -23.15 10.09
N VAL A 382 -15.63 -23.20 11.32
CA VAL A 382 -16.38 -23.57 12.53
C VAL A 382 -16.51 -22.38 13.48
N LEU A 383 -17.68 -21.76 13.49
CA LEU A 383 -17.99 -20.62 14.35
C LEU A 383 -17.95 -20.98 15.84
N LEU A 384 -17.61 -20.00 16.68
CA LEU A 384 -17.76 -20.10 18.14
C LEU A 384 -19.23 -20.41 18.48
N LYS A 385 -19.46 -21.52 19.19
CA LYS A 385 -20.78 -21.89 19.74
C LYS A 385 -21.11 -20.96 20.91
N ARG A 386 -22.11 -20.09 20.73
CA ARG A 386 -22.61 -19.17 21.76
C ARG A 386 -24.10 -18.89 21.60
N SER A 387 -24.70 -18.25 22.60
CA SER A 387 -26.07 -17.77 22.58
C SER A 387 -26.12 -16.25 22.78
N PRO A 388 -26.81 -15.48 21.92
CA PRO A 388 -27.40 -15.91 20.64
C PRO A 388 -26.32 -16.29 19.61
N PRO A 389 -26.62 -17.23 18.69
CA PRO A 389 -25.64 -17.73 17.73
C PRO A 389 -25.27 -16.68 16.68
N GLN A 390 -24.05 -16.81 16.17
CA GLN A 390 -23.57 -16.06 15.01
C GLN A 390 -24.27 -16.55 13.74
N ILE A 391 -24.62 -15.62 12.85
CA ILE A 391 -25.31 -15.96 11.59
C ILE A 391 -24.31 -15.92 10.46
N GLN A 392 -24.29 -16.99 9.67
CA GLN A 392 -23.44 -17.17 8.51
C GLN A 392 -24.30 -17.08 7.25
N ARG A 393 -23.91 -16.24 6.29
CA ARG A 393 -24.57 -16.11 4.98
C ARG A 393 -23.55 -16.26 3.87
N SER A 394 -23.95 -16.87 2.76
CA SER A 394 -23.14 -16.79 1.54
C SER A 394 -22.94 -15.32 1.14
N ILE A 395 -21.91 -15.03 0.34
CA ILE A 395 -21.65 -13.64 -0.07
C ILE A 395 -22.84 -13.03 -0.83
N GLN A 396 -23.50 -13.81 -1.70
CA GLN A 396 -24.68 -13.37 -2.44
C GLN A 396 -25.86 -13.05 -1.51
N GLU A 397 -26.18 -13.93 -0.56
CA GLU A 397 -27.23 -13.70 0.44
C GLU A 397 -26.89 -12.50 1.35
N GLY A 398 -25.61 -12.34 1.71
CA GLY A 398 -25.14 -11.20 2.50
C GLY A 398 -25.35 -9.87 1.76
N PHE A 399 -25.01 -9.80 0.47
CA PHE A 399 -25.28 -8.61 -0.36
C PHE A 399 -26.77 -8.33 -0.52
N GLN A 400 -27.59 -9.36 -0.74
CA GLN A 400 -29.05 -9.20 -0.80
C GLN A 400 -29.61 -8.65 0.50
N PHE A 401 -29.19 -9.21 1.65
CA PHE A 401 -29.60 -8.75 2.97
C PHE A 401 -29.22 -7.29 3.23
N ILE A 402 -27.98 -6.89 2.91
CA ILE A 402 -27.52 -5.51 3.06
C ILE A 402 -28.37 -4.58 2.18
N ASN A 403 -28.60 -4.93 0.92
CA ASN A 403 -29.41 -4.12 0.01
C ASN A 403 -30.87 -4.00 0.48
N GLU A 404 -31.45 -5.08 0.99
CA GLU A 404 -32.80 -5.08 1.54
C GLU A 404 -32.90 -4.23 2.81
N TYR A 405 -31.91 -4.32 3.71
CA TYR A 405 -31.84 -3.48 4.90
C TYR A 405 -31.77 -1.99 4.55
N ILE A 406 -30.89 -1.61 3.61
CA ILE A 406 -30.76 -0.23 3.13
C ILE A 406 -32.06 0.24 2.47
N ARG A 407 -32.70 -0.59 1.64
CA ARG A 407 -33.98 -0.26 1.01
C ARG A 407 -35.08 -0.03 2.06
N ASN A 408 -35.16 -0.92 3.06
CA ASN A 408 -36.13 -0.78 4.15
C ASN A 408 -35.84 0.44 5.00
N HIS A 409 -34.56 0.71 5.32
CA HIS A 409 -34.13 1.93 6.00
C HIS A 409 -34.56 3.18 5.22
N ASN A 410 -34.36 3.20 3.90
CA ASN A 410 -34.75 4.33 3.03
C ASN A 410 -36.27 4.44 2.80
N ASN A 411 -37.07 3.48 3.25
CA ASN A 411 -38.53 3.58 3.22
C ASN A 411 -39.13 4.07 4.56
N ILE A 412 -38.31 4.22 5.60
CA ILE A 412 -38.77 4.75 6.89
C ILE A 412 -38.94 6.26 6.76
N ASP A 413 -40.15 6.75 7.01
CA ASP A 413 -40.44 8.18 7.02
C ASP A 413 -39.73 8.89 8.19
N ARG A 414 -38.99 9.95 7.87
CA ARG A 414 -38.20 10.72 8.84
C ARG A 414 -38.69 12.16 8.90
N TYR A 415 -39.61 12.40 9.82
CA TYR A 415 -40.20 13.71 10.00
C TYR A 415 -39.33 14.64 10.86
N GLY A 416 -39.29 15.91 10.46
CA GLY A 416 -38.59 16.99 11.16
C GLY A 416 -37.06 16.97 10.98
N TYR A 417 -36.39 17.84 11.72
CA TYR A 417 -34.95 17.98 11.69
C TYR A 417 -34.25 16.86 12.48
N HIS A 418 -33.28 16.18 11.85
CA HIS A 418 -32.62 15.03 12.44
C HIS A 418 -31.12 14.93 12.17
N ASN A 419 -30.49 15.95 11.58
CA ASN A 419 -29.03 16.00 11.51
C ASN A 419 -28.46 16.23 12.92
N SER A 420 -27.52 15.39 13.33
CA SER A 420 -26.88 15.41 14.65
C SER A 420 -25.37 15.67 14.58
N THR A 421 -24.80 15.69 13.39
CA THR A 421 -23.36 15.94 13.19
C THR A 421 -23.07 17.43 13.31
N THR A 422 -21.88 17.79 13.82
CA THR A 422 -21.41 19.17 13.81
C THR A 422 -20.82 19.51 12.44
N ALA A 423 -20.80 20.80 12.09
CA ALA A 423 -20.23 21.26 10.83
C ALA A 423 -18.75 20.83 10.66
N GLU A 424 -17.97 20.84 11.74
CA GLU A 424 -16.55 20.44 11.74
C GLU A 424 -16.32 18.96 11.39
N HIS A 425 -17.32 18.10 11.57
CA HIS A 425 -17.24 16.67 11.24
C HIS A 425 -17.76 16.35 9.84
N SER A 426 -18.31 17.33 9.13
CA SER A 426 -18.77 17.16 7.76
C SER A 426 -17.58 17.06 6.80
N THR A 427 -17.61 16.09 5.89
CA THR A 427 -16.52 15.85 4.91
C THR A 427 -17.00 16.02 3.47
N VAL A 428 -16.06 16.30 2.55
CA VAL A 428 -16.34 16.41 1.11
C VAL A 428 -17.07 15.19 0.53
N ASN A 429 -16.87 14.01 1.13
CA ASN A 429 -17.41 12.74 0.63
C ASN A 429 -18.80 12.38 1.19
N ASP A 430 -19.33 13.15 2.14
CA ASP A 430 -20.65 12.81 2.71
C ASP A 430 -21.74 12.94 1.65
N LYS A 431 -22.56 11.91 1.52
CA LYS A 431 -23.73 11.88 0.65
C LYS A 431 -24.75 10.86 1.14
N SER A 432 -26.01 11.05 0.75
CA SER A 432 -27.05 10.03 0.92
C SER A 432 -26.80 8.83 -0.01
N ASP A 433 -27.15 7.63 0.43
CA ASP A 433 -26.93 6.38 -0.31
C ASP A 433 -27.54 6.36 -1.72
N HIS A 434 -28.62 7.10 -1.93
CA HIS A 434 -29.34 7.17 -3.21
C HIS A 434 -28.85 8.27 -4.16
N LEU A 435 -27.94 9.15 -3.71
CA LEU A 435 -27.32 10.20 -4.50
C LEU A 435 -25.97 9.72 -5.07
N ASN A 436 -25.69 10.08 -6.31
CA ASN A 436 -24.44 9.71 -6.95
C ASN A 436 -23.30 10.63 -6.50
N LYS A 437 -23.57 11.94 -6.36
CA LYS A 437 -22.54 12.96 -6.10
C LYS A 437 -22.71 13.64 -4.72
N PRO A 438 -21.61 13.88 -3.98
CA PRO A 438 -21.65 14.65 -2.73
C PRO A 438 -22.14 16.09 -2.90
N ILE A 439 -21.85 16.74 -4.03
CA ILE A 439 -22.29 18.11 -4.30
C ILE A 439 -23.82 18.24 -4.30
N SER A 440 -24.54 17.24 -4.80
CA SER A 440 -26.00 17.20 -4.80
C SER A 440 -26.55 17.23 -3.37
N PHE A 441 -25.95 16.41 -2.49
CA PHE A 441 -26.28 16.37 -1.07
C PHE A 441 -26.01 17.73 -0.41
N ARG A 442 -24.83 18.32 -0.66
CA ARG A 442 -24.44 19.63 -0.09
C ARG A 442 -25.37 20.76 -0.52
N LEU A 443 -25.79 20.80 -1.78
CA LEU A 443 -26.77 21.77 -2.28
C LEU A 443 -28.11 21.66 -1.56
N LEU A 444 -28.62 20.43 -1.39
CA LEU A 444 -29.91 20.17 -0.73
C LEU A 444 -29.85 20.44 0.79
N HIS A 445 -28.72 20.11 1.43
CA HIS A 445 -28.46 20.40 2.84
C HIS A 445 -28.43 21.92 3.09
N MET A 446 -27.72 22.65 2.22
CA MET A 446 -27.69 24.12 2.21
C MET A 446 -29.09 24.73 2.03
N PHE A 447 -29.99 24.11 1.26
CA PHE A 447 -31.38 24.57 1.11
C PHE A 447 -32.15 24.54 2.43
N THR A 448 -32.09 23.41 3.14
CA THR A 448 -32.75 23.23 4.42
C THR A 448 -32.23 24.22 5.46
N HIS A 449 -30.91 24.40 5.57
CA HIS A 449 -30.32 25.33 6.53
C HIS A 449 -30.64 26.79 6.23
N SER A 450 -30.58 27.21 4.96
CA SER A 450 -30.94 28.58 4.56
C SER A 450 -32.38 28.91 4.94
N MET A 451 -33.31 27.99 4.69
CA MET A 451 -34.72 28.17 5.02
C MET A 451 -34.94 28.34 6.53
N LEU A 452 -34.31 27.49 7.36
CA LEU A 452 -34.46 27.55 8.81
C LEU A 452 -33.84 28.82 9.41
N ILE A 453 -32.68 29.25 8.91
CA ILE A 453 -32.04 30.52 9.31
C ILE A 453 -32.98 31.68 9.01
N LEU A 454 -33.58 31.73 7.82
CA LEU A 454 -34.49 32.81 7.44
C LEU A 454 -35.80 32.81 8.25
N LEU A 455 -36.39 31.65 8.52
CA LEU A 455 -37.57 31.57 9.39
C LEU A 455 -37.29 32.10 10.80
N TYR A 456 -36.10 31.84 11.34
CA TYR A 456 -35.66 32.39 12.62
C TYR A 456 -35.45 33.91 12.55
N GLU A 457 -34.68 34.40 11.58
CA GLU A 457 -34.35 35.82 11.43
C GLU A 457 -35.60 36.68 11.13
N MET A 458 -36.62 36.07 10.52
CA MET A 458 -37.95 36.67 10.29
C MET A 458 -38.92 36.55 11.48
N GLN A 459 -38.47 36.00 12.62
CA GLN A 459 -39.24 35.81 13.86
C GLN A 459 -40.44 34.85 13.74
N TYR A 460 -40.44 33.95 12.75
CA TYR A 460 -41.42 32.86 12.64
C TYR A 460 -41.02 31.63 13.46
N LEU A 461 -39.74 31.53 13.82
CA LEU A 461 -39.19 30.55 14.76
C LEU A 461 -38.42 31.29 15.85
N SER A 462 -38.63 30.90 17.10
CA SER A 462 -37.81 31.31 18.24
C SER A 462 -36.67 30.32 18.50
N GLU A 463 -35.73 30.69 19.38
CA GLU A 463 -34.68 29.75 19.81
C GLU A 463 -35.28 28.49 20.45
N ALA A 464 -36.36 28.63 21.22
CA ALA A 464 -37.07 27.51 21.84
C ALA A 464 -37.68 26.57 20.78
N ASP A 465 -38.25 27.14 19.71
CA ASP A 465 -38.80 26.39 18.59
C ASP A 465 -37.72 25.59 17.84
N LEU A 466 -36.53 26.19 17.62
CA LEU A 466 -35.39 25.50 17.03
C LEU A 466 -34.88 24.35 17.91
N ILE A 467 -34.83 24.56 19.23
CA ILE A 467 -34.46 23.52 20.20
C ILE A 467 -35.47 22.36 20.16
N GLU A 468 -36.77 22.65 20.06
CA GLU A 468 -37.82 21.65 19.91
C GLU A 468 -37.68 20.87 18.59
N LEU A 469 -37.47 21.57 17.47
CA LEU A 469 -37.28 20.97 16.15
C LEU A 469 -36.10 20.01 16.11
N THR A 470 -35.03 20.32 16.83
CA THR A 470 -33.82 19.49 16.91
C THR A 470 -33.87 18.42 18.01
N LYS A 471 -35.01 18.29 18.70
CA LYS A 471 -35.30 17.27 19.72
C LYS A 471 -34.25 17.22 20.83
N ASN A 472 -33.67 18.38 21.22
CA ASN A 472 -32.59 18.49 22.21
C ASN A 472 -31.31 17.67 21.89
N LYS A 473 -31.10 17.25 20.64
CA LYS A 473 -29.93 16.44 20.26
C LYS A 473 -28.66 17.28 20.06
N ILE A 474 -28.80 18.60 19.94
CA ILE A 474 -27.70 19.51 19.68
C ILE A 474 -27.23 20.12 21.01
N HIS A 475 -25.99 19.85 21.39
CA HIS A 475 -25.37 20.34 22.62
C HIS A 475 -24.56 21.62 22.37
N THR A 476 -25.16 22.64 21.75
CA THR A 476 -24.52 23.95 21.50
C THR A 476 -25.16 25.07 22.32
N THR A 477 -24.41 26.16 22.52
CA THR A 477 -24.86 27.35 23.27
C THR A 477 -26.01 28.10 22.56
N SER A 478 -26.15 27.93 21.24
CA SER A 478 -27.29 28.38 20.43
C SER A 478 -27.45 27.47 19.21
N VAL A 479 -28.70 27.09 18.89
CA VAL A 479 -29.05 26.27 17.73
C VAL A 479 -28.95 27.10 16.44
N ASN A 480 -29.21 28.39 16.51
CA ASN A 480 -29.06 29.29 15.36
C ASN A 480 -27.61 29.36 14.86
N ILE A 481 -26.64 29.46 15.76
CA ILE A 481 -25.21 29.43 15.40
C ILE A 481 -24.86 28.10 14.72
N TYR A 482 -25.41 27.00 15.21
CA TYR A 482 -25.22 25.68 14.60
C TYR A 482 -25.73 25.64 13.15
N LEU A 483 -26.92 26.16 12.85
CA LEU A 483 -27.44 26.22 11.48
C LEU A 483 -26.57 27.10 10.57
N LYS A 484 -26.12 28.27 11.08
CA LYS A 484 -25.23 29.19 10.35
C LYS A 484 -23.90 28.52 9.99
N ASN A 485 -23.28 27.81 10.94
CA ASN A 485 -22.03 27.11 10.71
C ASN A 485 -22.18 26.00 9.67
N HIS A 486 -23.30 25.26 9.65
CA HIS A 486 -23.55 24.27 8.61
C HIS A 486 -23.69 24.91 7.22
N PHE A 487 -24.47 25.98 7.11
CA PHE A 487 -24.65 26.69 5.83
C PHE A 487 -23.31 27.22 5.27
N GLU A 488 -22.50 27.89 6.09
CA GLU A 488 -21.19 28.41 5.65
C GLU A 488 -20.22 27.28 5.31
N ASN A 489 -20.22 26.20 6.09
CA ASN A 489 -19.39 25.03 5.81
C ASN A 489 -19.81 24.30 4.52
N ASP A 490 -21.11 24.21 4.22
CA ASP A 490 -21.57 23.64 2.94
C ASP A 490 -21.12 24.50 1.75
N CYS A 491 -21.13 25.84 1.87
CA CYS A 491 -20.60 26.71 0.82
C CYS A 491 -19.11 26.44 0.56
N GLN A 492 -18.32 26.30 1.63
CA GLN A 492 -16.89 26.01 1.55
C GLN A 492 -16.64 24.63 0.92
N LEU A 493 -17.33 23.59 1.40
CA LEU A 493 -17.21 22.24 0.85
C LEU A 493 -17.62 22.17 -0.63
N ILE A 494 -18.63 22.94 -1.06
CA ILE A 494 -18.98 23.04 -2.48
C ILE A 494 -17.82 23.67 -3.28
N TYR A 495 -17.19 24.74 -2.78
CA TYR A 495 -16.06 25.36 -3.46
C TYR A 495 -14.84 24.43 -3.54
N GLU A 496 -14.60 23.63 -2.50
CA GLU A 496 -13.58 22.58 -2.49
C GLU A 496 -13.87 21.49 -3.53
N ILE A 497 -15.12 21.01 -3.62
CA ILE A 497 -15.53 20.02 -4.63
C ILE A 497 -15.28 20.57 -6.03
N LEU A 498 -15.62 21.82 -6.30
CA LEU A 498 -15.46 22.45 -7.62
C LEU A 498 -13.99 22.75 -7.96
N ASN A 499 -13.03 22.49 -7.06
CA ASN A 499 -11.60 22.81 -7.21
C ASN A 499 -11.38 24.29 -7.61
N ASN A 500 -12.24 25.18 -7.08
CA ASN A 500 -12.31 26.56 -7.55
C ASN A 500 -11.29 27.45 -6.83
N ARG A 501 -10.12 27.63 -7.46
CA ARG A 501 -9.00 28.42 -6.92
C ARG A 501 -9.28 29.93 -6.81
N ASP A 502 -10.26 30.44 -7.55
CA ASP A 502 -10.48 31.88 -7.74
C ASP A 502 -11.69 32.43 -6.95
N GLN A 503 -12.24 31.67 -5.98
CA GLN A 503 -13.39 32.08 -5.15
C GLN A 503 -14.67 32.50 -5.92
N THR A 504 -14.79 32.13 -7.20
CA THR A 504 -15.92 32.48 -8.08
C THR A 504 -17.09 31.50 -7.99
N GLY A 505 -17.03 30.51 -7.09
CA GLY A 505 -18.04 29.45 -6.99
C GLY A 505 -19.46 29.95 -6.71
N HIS A 506 -19.60 31.12 -6.08
CA HIS A 506 -20.91 31.77 -5.86
C HIS A 506 -21.62 32.10 -7.18
N MET A 507 -20.90 32.45 -8.25
CA MET A 507 -21.49 32.76 -9.56
C MET A 507 -22.09 31.51 -10.21
N TRP A 508 -21.40 30.37 -10.08
CA TRP A 508 -21.92 29.07 -10.50
C TRP A 508 -23.21 28.73 -9.72
N LEU A 509 -23.21 28.93 -8.40
CA LEU A 509 -24.41 28.73 -7.57
C LEU A 509 -25.57 29.63 -8.00
N TYR A 510 -25.34 30.91 -8.30
CA TYR A 510 -26.39 31.79 -8.84
C TYR A 510 -26.97 31.27 -10.16
N LYS A 511 -26.13 30.76 -11.06
CA LYS A 511 -26.59 30.17 -12.33
C LYS A 511 -27.38 28.87 -12.08
N VAL A 512 -26.91 27.99 -11.21
CA VAL A 512 -27.59 26.75 -10.81
C VAL A 512 -28.96 27.05 -10.19
N PHE A 513 -29.06 28.05 -9.33
CA PHE A 513 -30.33 28.47 -8.71
C PHE A 513 -31.33 29.05 -9.71
N ASN A 514 -30.86 29.76 -10.74
CA ASN A 514 -31.73 30.19 -11.82
C ASN A 514 -32.35 28.96 -12.53
N HIS A 515 -31.53 27.96 -12.87
CA HIS A 515 -31.98 26.78 -13.62
C HIS A 515 -32.74 25.75 -12.78
N SER A 516 -32.62 25.80 -11.45
CA SER A 516 -33.42 24.95 -10.58
C SER A 516 -34.90 25.34 -10.58
N LEU A 517 -35.26 26.58 -10.95
CA LEU A 517 -36.66 27.08 -10.95
C LEU A 517 -37.67 26.12 -11.58
N ASP A 518 -37.33 25.50 -12.71
CA ASP A 518 -38.26 24.62 -13.43
C ASP A 518 -38.47 23.28 -12.69
N ILE A 519 -37.44 22.75 -12.04
CA ILE A 519 -37.51 21.50 -11.27
C ILE A 519 -38.10 21.73 -9.87
N LEU A 520 -37.91 22.91 -9.30
CA LEU A 520 -38.53 23.30 -8.03
C LEU A 520 -40.04 23.53 -8.17
N GLN A 521 -40.59 23.54 -9.39
CA GLN A 521 -42.03 23.56 -9.69
C GLN A 521 -42.65 22.16 -9.83
N LEU A 522 -41.88 21.08 -9.62
CA LEU A 522 -42.42 19.72 -9.65
C LEU A 522 -43.47 19.53 -8.56
N SER A 523 -44.64 19.06 -8.98
CA SER A 523 -45.79 18.85 -8.10
C SER A 523 -45.55 17.69 -7.13
N GLY A 524 -45.72 17.93 -5.83
CA GLY A 524 -45.65 16.91 -4.79
C GLY A 524 -45.53 17.48 -3.39
N ILE A 525 -45.54 16.58 -2.39
CA ILE A 525 -45.45 16.93 -0.96
C ILE A 525 -44.33 16.11 -0.32
N LEU A 526 -43.47 16.76 0.46
CA LEU A 526 -42.37 16.12 1.20
C LEU A 526 -42.87 15.56 2.54
N ASN A 527 -43.82 14.62 2.50
CA ASN A 527 -44.38 13.94 3.67
C ASN A 527 -43.97 12.46 3.78
N THR A 528 -43.20 11.93 2.83
CA THR A 528 -42.68 10.55 2.88
C THR A 528 -41.20 10.55 2.51
N ASN A 529 -40.44 9.56 2.97
CA ASN A 529 -39.03 9.45 2.56
C ASN A 529 -38.92 9.10 1.06
N ALA A 530 -39.91 8.39 0.50
CA ALA A 530 -39.97 8.09 -0.93
C ALA A 530 -40.09 9.36 -1.79
N SER A 531 -40.86 10.36 -1.34
CA SER A 531 -40.97 11.63 -2.06
C SER A 531 -39.68 12.46 -1.98
N ILE A 532 -38.95 12.44 -0.86
CA ILE A 532 -37.58 12.99 -0.80
C ILE A 532 -36.69 12.31 -1.82
N VAL A 533 -36.57 10.97 -1.76
CA VAL A 533 -35.64 10.24 -2.63
C VAL A 533 -35.95 10.49 -4.10
N HIS A 534 -37.24 10.58 -4.47
CA HIS A 534 -37.65 10.94 -5.81
C HIS A 534 -37.19 12.35 -6.20
N PHE A 535 -37.49 13.35 -5.37
CA PHE A 535 -37.12 14.74 -5.61
C PHE A 535 -35.60 14.94 -5.68
N GLU A 536 -34.85 14.39 -4.73
CA GLU A 536 -33.39 14.55 -4.67
C GLU A 536 -32.68 13.92 -5.88
N LYS A 537 -33.18 12.76 -6.37
CA LYS A 537 -32.67 12.15 -7.61
C LYS A 537 -33.00 13.00 -8.84
N GLN A 538 -34.23 13.48 -8.95
CA GLN A 538 -34.62 14.36 -10.05
C GLN A 538 -33.79 15.64 -10.04
N PHE A 539 -33.57 16.26 -8.89
CA PHE A 539 -32.71 17.44 -8.73
C PHE A 539 -31.27 17.17 -9.17
N GLU A 540 -30.67 16.04 -8.77
CA GLU A 540 -29.34 15.64 -9.21
C GLU A 540 -29.27 15.45 -10.74
N GLU A 541 -30.22 14.71 -11.31
CA GLU A 541 -30.24 14.37 -12.73
C GLU A 541 -30.44 15.57 -13.65
N THR A 542 -31.26 16.53 -13.24
CA THR A 542 -31.73 17.63 -14.10
C THR A 542 -30.99 18.94 -13.85
N VAL A 543 -30.66 19.26 -12.59
CA VAL A 543 -29.94 20.49 -12.21
C VAL A 543 -28.45 20.24 -12.09
N VAL A 544 -28.03 19.26 -11.29
CA VAL A 544 -26.60 19.14 -10.96
C VAL A 544 -25.80 18.67 -12.16
N PHE A 545 -26.21 17.57 -12.82
CA PHE A 545 -25.45 17.02 -13.95
C PHE A 545 -25.36 17.96 -15.16
N SER A 546 -26.37 18.80 -15.40
CA SER A 546 -26.37 19.74 -16.53
C SER A 546 -25.39 20.90 -16.35
N HIS A 547 -25.10 21.30 -15.10
CA HIS A 547 -24.27 22.46 -14.81
C HIS A 547 -22.86 22.12 -14.30
N ILE A 548 -22.58 20.85 -14.00
CA ILE A 548 -21.30 20.46 -13.41
C ILE A 548 -20.23 20.08 -14.44
N GLU A 549 -20.61 19.83 -15.70
CA GLU A 549 -19.68 19.39 -16.73
C GLU A 549 -18.60 20.44 -17.05
N SER A 550 -18.95 21.74 -17.05
CA SER A 550 -18.04 22.83 -17.38
C SER A 550 -18.27 24.07 -16.50
N VAL A 551 -17.95 23.95 -15.21
CA VAL A 551 -18.15 24.99 -14.18
C VAL A 551 -17.55 26.35 -14.57
N ILE A 552 -16.36 26.37 -15.18
CA ILE A 552 -15.69 27.62 -15.59
C ILE A 552 -16.50 28.31 -16.69
N THR A 553 -16.92 27.56 -17.71
CA THR A 553 -17.74 28.08 -18.81
C THR A 553 -19.06 28.62 -18.29
N GLU A 554 -19.68 27.91 -17.35
CA GLU A 554 -20.92 28.34 -16.71
C GLU A 554 -20.77 29.68 -15.99
N ILE A 555 -19.65 29.87 -15.28
CA ILE A 555 -19.30 31.11 -14.58
C ILE A 555 -19.07 32.26 -15.57
N ASP A 556 -18.30 32.03 -16.64
CA ASP A 556 -17.97 33.07 -17.61
C ASP A 556 -19.18 33.50 -18.44
N GLU A 557 -20.09 32.56 -18.76
CA GLU A 557 -21.39 32.87 -19.35
C GLU A 557 -22.23 33.75 -18.42
N TYR A 558 -22.26 33.44 -17.12
CA TYR A 558 -22.97 34.26 -16.13
C TYR A 558 -22.39 35.68 -16.06
N LYS A 559 -21.05 35.81 -16.00
CA LYS A 559 -20.37 37.11 -15.99
C LYS A 559 -20.69 37.91 -17.25
N SER A 560 -20.59 37.29 -18.43
CA SER A 560 -20.89 37.95 -19.70
C SER A 560 -22.32 38.50 -19.74
N ILE A 561 -23.30 37.67 -19.36
CA ILE A 561 -24.72 38.07 -19.31
C ILE A 561 -24.95 39.21 -18.31
N TYR A 562 -24.35 39.13 -17.12
CA TYR A 562 -24.47 40.15 -16.09
C TYR A 562 -23.85 41.49 -16.53
N THR A 563 -22.64 41.46 -17.09
CA THR A 563 -21.94 42.64 -17.59
C THR A 563 -22.72 43.32 -18.71
N GLN A 564 -23.29 42.55 -19.64
CA GLN A 564 -24.19 43.08 -20.67
C GLN A 564 -25.41 43.77 -20.07
N TYR A 565 -25.99 43.22 -18.99
CA TYR A 565 -27.15 43.81 -18.33
C TYR A 565 -26.80 45.15 -17.67
N VAL A 566 -25.71 45.21 -16.90
CA VAL A 566 -25.33 46.44 -16.17
C VAL A 566 -25.05 47.59 -17.13
N ARG A 567 -24.51 47.32 -18.33
CA ARG A 567 -24.04 48.37 -19.24
C ARG A 567 -25.09 49.06 -20.10
N GLN A 568 -26.32 48.55 -20.19
CA GLN A 568 -27.47 49.18 -20.90
C GLN A 568 -27.13 50.00 -22.19
N LYS A 569 -26.18 49.56 -23.04
CA LYS A 569 -25.66 50.20 -24.28
C LYS A 569 -24.41 51.13 -24.20
N LYS A 570 -23.56 51.09 -23.15
CA LYS A 570 -22.25 51.81 -23.14
C LYS A 570 -21.03 50.93 -23.46
N LEU A 571 -19.97 51.59 -23.95
CA LEU A 571 -18.68 51.10 -24.48
C LEU A 571 -18.05 49.95 -23.66
N GLU A 572 -17.46 48.99 -24.37
CA GLU A 572 -16.67 47.88 -23.84
C GLU A 572 -15.44 48.39 -23.07
N GLU A 573 -15.20 47.87 -21.86
CA GLU A 573 -14.12 48.29 -20.97
C GLU A 573 -12.92 47.33 -21.11
N LEU A 574 -11.71 47.80 -20.78
CA LEU A 574 -10.52 46.93 -20.83
C LEU A 574 -10.67 45.67 -19.96
N ASN A 575 -11.36 45.77 -18.81
CA ASN A 575 -11.54 44.63 -17.91
C ASN A 575 -12.30 43.46 -18.58
N ASP A 576 -13.21 43.71 -19.51
CA ASP A 576 -13.91 42.61 -20.19
C ASP A 576 -13.02 41.90 -21.19
N PHE A 577 -12.14 42.65 -21.82
CA PHE A 577 -11.14 42.06 -22.71
C PHE A 577 -10.11 41.28 -21.91
N ILE A 578 -9.75 41.73 -20.70
CA ILE A 578 -8.86 41.02 -19.78
C ILE A 578 -9.49 39.73 -19.26
N ASP A 579 -10.76 39.81 -18.82
CA ASP A 579 -11.53 38.66 -18.34
C ASP A 579 -12.05 37.77 -19.48
N GLU A 580 -11.81 38.17 -20.73
CA GLU A 580 -12.15 37.45 -21.96
C GLU A 580 -13.66 37.24 -22.16
N LEU A 581 -14.46 38.22 -21.72
CA LEU A 581 -15.94 38.18 -21.77
C LEU A 581 -16.54 38.72 -23.08
N VAL A 582 -15.78 39.54 -23.83
CA VAL A 582 -16.24 40.24 -25.05
C VAL A 582 -15.18 40.19 -26.15
N GLU A 583 -15.62 39.97 -27.39
CA GLU A 583 -14.80 39.99 -28.60
C GLU A 583 -15.07 41.25 -29.43
N ASN A 584 -14.00 41.91 -29.88
CA ASN A 584 -14.08 43.02 -30.83
C ASN A 584 -12.90 42.97 -31.80
N GLU A 585 -13.10 42.30 -32.94
CA GLU A 585 -12.08 42.07 -33.97
C GLU A 585 -11.60 43.37 -34.65
N GLU A 586 -12.39 44.45 -34.62
CA GLU A 586 -11.96 45.77 -35.15
C GLU A 586 -10.92 46.43 -34.24
N LYS A 587 -11.11 46.34 -32.92
CA LYS A 587 -10.21 46.91 -31.91
C LYS A 587 -9.02 46.02 -31.61
N TYR A 588 -9.25 44.71 -31.56
CA TYR A 588 -8.27 43.68 -31.23
C TYR A 588 -8.47 42.48 -32.18
N PRO A 589 -7.77 42.43 -33.33
CA PRO A 589 -7.84 41.29 -34.24
C PRO A 589 -7.20 40.04 -33.63
N LEU A 590 -7.67 38.87 -34.05
CA LEU A 590 -7.14 37.55 -33.67
C LEU A 590 -7.29 37.23 -32.17
N LEU A 591 -8.26 37.83 -31.49
CA LEU A 591 -8.47 37.64 -30.05
C LEU A 591 -8.65 36.17 -29.68
N GLN A 592 -9.42 35.42 -30.48
CA GLN A 592 -9.66 33.99 -30.30
C GLN A 592 -8.37 33.14 -30.20
N TYR A 593 -7.26 33.58 -30.80
CA TYR A 593 -5.98 32.86 -30.74
C TYR A 593 -5.05 33.33 -29.60
N LEU A 594 -5.37 34.49 -29.02
CA LEU A 594 -4.61 35.17 -27.97
C LEU A 594 -5.32 35.07 -26.61
N ASN A 595 -5.86 33.89 -26.31
CA ASN A 595 -6.46 33.57 -25.01
C ASN A 595 -5.40 33.18 -23.97
N VAL A 596 -5.69 33.44 -22.70
CA VAL A 596 -4.94 32.84 -21.59
C VAL A 596 -5.19 31.34 -21.57
N THR A 597 -4.15 30.56 -21.82
CA THR A 597 -4.23 29.09 -21.80
C THR A 597 -3.72 28.54 -20.48
N ASN A 598 -4.55 27.75 -19.80
CA ASN A 598 -4.08 26.98 -18.64
C ASN A 598 -3.33 25.74 -19.14
N THR A 599 -2.02 25.72 -18.98
CA THR A 599 -1.19 24.57 -19.38
C THR A 599 -0.90 23.62 -18.21
N GLN A 600 -1.41 23.89 -17.01
CA GLN A 600 -1.13 23.09 -15.82
C GLN A 600 -2.18 21.99 -15.65
N CYS A 601 -1.91 20.81 -16.21
CA CYS A 601 -2.65 19.57 -15.90
C CYS A 601 -1.98 18.88 -14.70
N THR A 602 -2.76 18.53 -13.68
CA THR A 602 -2.32 17.72 -12.55
C THR A 602 -3.19 16.48 -12.40
N ILE A 603 -2.64 15.43 -11.78
CA ILE A 603 -3.36 14.18 -11.46
C ILE A 603 -4.58 14.48 -10.57
N GLU A 604 -4.45 15.42 -9.63
CA GLU A 604 -5.54 15.87 -8.76
C GLU A 604 -6.65 16.60 -9.55
N ASP A 605 -6.29 17.46 -10.51
CA ASP A 605 -7.28 18.12 -11.39
C ASP A 605 -8.03 17.08 -12.22
N PHE A 606 -7.31 16.13 -12.83
CA PHE A 606 -7.91 15.01 -13.54
C PHE A 606 -8.86 14.21 -12.64
N ASN A 607 -8.46 13.83 -11.43
CA ASN A 607 -9.32 13.07 -10.52
C ASN A 607 -10.58 13.85 -10.15
N SER A 608 -10.41 15.12 -9.78
CA SER A 608 -11.54 15.96 -9.38
C SER A 608 -12.57 16.03 -10.51
N LYS A 609 -12.14 16.36 -11.74
CA LYS A 609 -13.04 16.36 -12.90
C LYS A 609 -13.58 14.96 -13.24
N PHE A 610 -12.77 13.92 -13.22
CA PHE A 610 -13.22 12.56 -13.51
C PHE A 610 -14.34 12.12 -12.54
N GLN A 611 -14.20 12.39 -11.25
CA GLN A 611 -15.22 12.07 -10.24
C GLN A 611 -16.43 13.00 -10.30
N ILE A 612 -16.28 14.23 -10.80
CA ILE A 612 -17.35 15.22 -10.89
C ILE A 612 -18.20 15.02 -12.16
N THR A 613 -17.54 14.98 -13.32
CA THR A 613 -18.16 15.02 -14.65
C THR A 613 -18.79 13.68 -15.03
N VAL A 614 -18.17 12.56 -14.68
CA VAL A 614 -18.66 11.23 -15.09
C VAL A 614 -19.74 10.74 -14.12
N ARG A 615 -20.96 10.49 -14.61
CA ARG A 615 -22.10 10.05 -13.79
C ARG A 615 -21.79 8.81 -12.95
N ASP A 616 -21.33 7.73 -13.60
CA ASP A 616 -20.91 6.47 -12.98
C ASP A 616 -19.55 6.02 -13.54
N THR A 617 -18.49 6.37 -12.80
CA THR A 617 -17.10 6.09 -13.21
C THR A 617 -16.84 4.59 -13.37
N ASN A 618 -17.48 3.74 -12.56
CA ASN A 618 -17.31 2.29 -12.62
C ASN A 618 -18.04 1.65 -13.81
N LEU A 619 -19.14 2.24 -14.26
CA LEU A 619 -19.90 1.73 -15.40
C LEU A 619 -19.26 2.13 -16.74
N TYR A 620 -18.91 3.41 -16.89
CA TYR A 620 -18.44 3.95 -18.17
C TYR A 620 -16.93 3.80 -18.37
N TYR A 621 -16.13 4.01 -17.32
CA TYR A 621 -14.65 3.98 -17.39
C TYR A 621 -14.05 3.04 -16.33
N PRO A 622 -14.41 1.74 -16.37
CA PRO A 622 -14.06 0.77 -15.32
C PRO A 622 -12.55 0.57 -15.16
N ILE A 623 -11.76 0.74 -16.22
CA ILE A 623 -10.31 0.53 -16.16
C ILE A 623 -9.63 1.78 -15.64
N THR A 624 -9.98 2.96 -16.16
CA THR A 624 -9.45 4.24 -15.70
C THR A 624 -9.70 4.41 -14.21
N ASN A 625 -10.93 4.18 -13.74
CA ASN A 625 -11.25 4.29 -12.32
C ASN A 625 -10.44 3.30 -11.47
N PHE A 626 -10.32 2.04 -11.90
CA PHE A 626 -9.60 1.01 -11.17
C PHE A 626 -8.09 1.26 -11.08
N ILE A 627 -7.46 1.69 -12.17
CA ILE A 627 -6.02 2.03 -12.18
C ILE A 627 -5.79 3.26 -11.33
N PHE A 628 -6.61 4.29 -11.47
CA PHE A 628 -6.39 5.56 -10.79
C PHE A 628 -6.50 5.44 -9.27
N GLN A 629 -7.52 4.72 -8.77
CA GLN A 629 -7.71 4.48 -7.34
C GLN A 629 -6.55 3.76 -6.67
N ARG A 630 -5.75 3.01 -7.44
CA ARG A 630 -4.65 2.16 -6.95
C ARG A 630 -3.32 2.46 -7.66
N LEU A 631 -3.19 3.65 -8.24
CA LEU A 631 -2.01 4.03 -9.03
C LEU A 631 -0.73 3.91 -8.18
N ASP A 632 -0.83 4.28 -6.90
CA ASP A 632 0.28 4.19 -5.96
C ASP A 632 0.72 2.76 -5.64
N GLU A 633 -0.19 1.79 -5.76
CA GLU A 633 0.13 0.37 -5.61
C GLU A 633 0.76 -0.17 -6.91
N PHE A 634 0.14 0.16 -8.05
CA PHE A 634 0.49 -0.37 -9.36
C PHE A 634 1.82 0.18 -9.91
N GLN A 635 2.25 1.38 -9.50
CA GLN A 635 3.58 1.89 -9.83
C GLN A 635 4.71 0.97 -9.34
N ASN A 636 4.47 0.12 -8.35
CA ASN A 636 5.47 -0.81 -7.84
C ASN A 636 5.75 -2.00 -8.78
N ILE A 637 4.83 -2.33 -9.70
CA ILE A 637 4.93 -3.51 -10.59
C ILE A 637 6.20 -3.46 -11.44
N LYS A 638 6.65 -2.27 -11.85
CA LYS A 638 7.87 -2.08 -12.67
C LYS A 638 9.14 -2.61 -12.01
N HIS A 639 9.16 -2.70 -10.67
CA HIS A 639 10.30 -3.18 -9.90
C HIS A 639 10.39 -4.71 -9.82
N LEU A 640 9.35 -5.44 -10.26
CA LEU A 640 9.35 -6.90 -10.28
C LEU A 640 10.47 -7.46 -11.17
N TYR A 641 10.69 -6.90 -12.36
CA TYR A 641 11.67 -7.41 -13.31
C TYR A 641 13.13 -7.32 -12.81
N PRO A 642 13.64 -6.17 -12.32
CA PRO A 642 14.98 -6.09 -11.74
C PRO A 642 15.20 -7.07 -10.58
N ILE A 643 14.19 -7.23 -9.71
CA ILE A 643 14.27 -8.14 -8.56
C ILE A 643 14.37 -9.60 -9.02
N VAL A 644 13.49 -10.03 -9.92
CA VAL A 644 13.50 -11.39 -10.47
C VAL A 644 14.80 -11.69 -11.22
N ARG A 645 15.33 -10.73 -11.98
CA ARG A 645 16.58 -10.90 -12.74
C ARG A 645 17.76 -11.16 -11.80
N PHE A 646 17.83 -10.45 -10.68
CA PHE A 646 18.86 -10.63 -9.67
C PHE A 646 18.70 -11.97 -8.93
N THR A 647 17.48 -12.33 -8.50
CA THR A 647 17.25 -13.60 -7.79
C THR A 647 17.49 -14.82 -8.68
N ASN A 648 17.12 -14.77 -9.96
CA ASN A 648 17.44 -15.82 -10.92
C ASN A 648 18.96 -16.01 -11.09
N TYR A 649 19.71 -14.92 -11.19
CA TYR A 649 21.18 -15.00 -11.25
C TYR A 649 21.76 -15.63 -9.98
N LEU A 650 21.24 -15.26 -8.80
CA LEU A 650 21.67 -15.86 -7.54
C LEU A 650 21.34 -17.35 -7.47
N LEU A 651 20.14 -17.75 -7.93
CA LEU A 651 19.75 -19.16 -8.04
C LEU A 651 20.74 -19.91 -8.94
N GLU A 652 21.03 -19.42 -10.15
CA GLU A 652 21.98 -20.07 -11.05
C GLU A 652 23.41 -20.16 -10.47
N LYS A 653 23.83 -19.14 -9.72
CA LYS A 653 25.17 -19.06 -9.16
C LYS A 653 25.37 -19.93 -7.93
N PHE A 654 24.40 -19.97 -7.02
CA PHE A 654 24.55 -20.53 -5.67
C PHE A 654 23.75 -21.80 -5.39
N ASN A 655 22.85 -22.22 -6.29
CA ASN A 655 22.03 -23.42 -6.06
C ASN A 655 22.91 -24.66 -5.86
N HIS A 656 22.69 -25.37 -4.75
CA HIS A 656 23.51 -26.49 -4.26
C HIS A 656 25.02 -26.19 -4.05
N ARG A 657 25.43 -24.91 -4.05
CA ARG A 657 26.85 -24.48 -3.99
C ARG A 657 27.22 -23.67 -2.75
N ILE A 658 26.23 -23.35 -1.91
CA ILE A 658 26.44 -22.58 -0.69
C ILE A 658 25.78 -23.30 0.48
N THR A 659 26.45 -23.30 1.64
CA THR A 659 25.87 -23.81 2.89
C THR A 659 24.95 -22.77 3.50
N ARG A 660 23.96 -23.21 4.28
CA ARG A 660 23.04 -22.30 5.00
C ARG A 660 23.79 -21.37 5.95
N ASN A 661 24.82 -21.88 6.63
CA ASN A 661 25.66 -21.11 7.56
C ASN A 661 26.46 -20.01 6.84
N ASP A 662 27.05 -20.31 5.68
CA ASP A 662 27.79 -19.30 4.90
C ASP A 662 26.89 -18.19 4.38
N ALA A 663 25.68 -18.53 3.92
CA ALA A 663 24.70 -17.55 3.45
C ALA A 663 24.21 -16.63 4.59
N ALA A 664 24.07 -17.16 5.81
CA ALA A 664 23.67 -16.40 7.00
C ALA A 664 24.82 -15.54 7.57
N THR A 665 26.07 -15.97 7.39
CA THR A 665 27.24 -15.33 8.01
C THR A 665 27.81 -14.21 7.14
N TYR A 666 27.97 -14.44 5.83
CA TYR A 666 28.66 -13.50 4.95
C TYR A 666 27.71 -12.45 4.32
N PRO A 667 28.09 -11.16 4.36
CA PRO A 667 27.33 -10.11 3.69
C PRO A 667 27.51 -10.14 2.17
N ILE A 668 26.61 -9.51 1.44
CA ILE A 668 26.64 -9.46 -0.04
C ILE A 668 27.97 -8.86 -0.55
N ALA A 669 28.54 -7.88 0.17
CA ALA A 669 29.82 -7.25 -0.14
C ALA A 669 30.98 -8.26 -0.24
N PHE A 670 30.95 -9.33 0.56
CA PHE A 670 31.97 -10.38 0.47
C PHE A 670 32.00 -11.01 -0.92
N TYR A 671 30.84 -11.35 -1.47
CA TYR A 671 30.73 -11.99 -2.79
C TYR A 671 30.89 -11.02 -3.97
N LEU A 672 30.71 -9.71 -3.74
CA LEU A 672 30.99 -8.66 -4.72
C LEU A 672 32.49 -8.30 -4.82
N ASN A 673 33.26 -8.55 -3.76
CA ASN A 673 34.66 -8.14 -3.63
C ASN A 673 35.65 -9.32 -3.66
N ASN A 674 35.31 -10.47 -3.07
CA ASN A 674 36.17 -11.65 -2.97
C ASN A 674 35.65 -12.77 -3.87
N THR A 675 36.12 -12.80 -5.11
CA THR A 675 36.23 -14.07 -5.85
C THR A 675 37.67 -14.16 -6.34
N LYS A 676 38.35 -15.25 -5.95
CA LYS A 676 39.77 -15.54 -6.21
C LYS A 676 40.16 -15.22 -7.66
N GLU A 677 41.44 -14.97 -7.90
CA GLU A 677 42.17 -14.56 -9.12
C GLU A 677 41.84 -15.28 -10.47
N ASN A 678 40.80 -16.14 -10.54
CA ASN A 678 40.39 -16.93 -11.69
C ASN A 678 38.87 -16.89 -11.96
N SER A 679 38.20 -15.74 -11.80
CA SER A 679 36.80 -15.54 -12.25
C SER A 679 36.76 -14.56 -13.42
N ASP A 680 35.96 -14.87 -14.45
CA ASP A 680 35.80 -14.01 -15.64
C ASP A 680 35.36 -12.60 -15.22
N GLU A 681 36.14 -11.56 -15.56
CA GLU A 681 35.85 -10.15 -15.24
C GLU A 681 34.43 -9.73 -15.68
N ARG A 682 33.92 -10.35 -16.76
CA ARG A 682 32.56 -10.14 -17.29
C ARG A 682 31.47 -10.57 -16.32
N ASP A 683 31.64 -11.68 -15.61
CA ASP A 683 30.64 -12.18 -14.65
C ASP A 683 30.59 -11.29 -13.39
N GLN A 684 31.73 -10.71 -13.00
CA GLN A 684 31.78 -9.76 -11.88
C GLN A 684 31.11 -8.43 -12.22
N HIS A 685 31.37 -7.90 -13.41
CA HIS A 685 30.70 -6.68 -13.89
C HIS A 685 29.18 -6.90 -14.00
N LEU A 686 28.76 -8.05 -14.54
CA LEU A 686 27.35 -8.41 -14.61
C LEU A 686 26.72 -8.52 -13.20
N PHE A 687 27.40 -9.14 -12.24
CA PHE A 687 26.88 -9.28 -10.88
C PHE A 687 26.71 -7.92 -10.18
N ARG A 688 27.67 -6.99 -10.36
CA ARG A 688 27.57 -5.62 -9.83
C ARG A 688 26.41 -4.87 -10.47
N GLN A 689 26.29 -4.93 -11.79
CA GLN A 689 25.20 -4.27 -12.52
C GLN A 689 23.83 -4.78 -12.06
N LEU A 690 23.65 -6.11 -11.99
CA LEU A 690 22.38 -6.71 -11.54
C LEU A 690 22.05 -6.36 -10.09
N PHE A 691 23.07 -6.28 -9.23
CA PHE A 691 22.90 -5.87 -7.83
C PHE A 691 22.52 -4.39 -7.72
N ASP A 692 23.13 -3.51 -8.50
CA ASP A 692 22.80 -2.08 -8.48
C ASP A 692 21.37 -1.84 -9.01
N ASP A 693 20.98 -2.50 -10.11
CA ASP A 693 19.61 -2.49 -10.65
C ASP A 693 18.59 -2.99 -9.59
N PHE A 694 18.91 -4.08 -8.90
CA PHE A 694 18.09 -4.62 -7.81
C PHE A 694 17.99 -3.64 -6.64
N LYS A 695 19.11 -3.10 -6.17
CA LYS A 695 19.18 -2.17 -5.04
C LYS A 695 18.37 -0.91 -5.32
N GLU A 696 18.46 -0.35 -6.52
CA GLU A 696 17.64 0.80 -6.90
C GLU A 696 16.14 0.47 -6.88
N ALA A 697 15.75 -0.67 -7.48
CA ALA A 697 14.36 -1.10 -7.49
C ALA A 697 13.83 -1.40 -6.08
N TRP A 698 14.63 -2.05 -5.23
CA TRP A 698 14.27 -2.45 -3.88
C TRP A 698 13.95 -1.24 -2.98
N PHE A 699 14.80 -0.21 -3.00
CA PHE A 699 14.60 1.01 -2.21
C PHE A 699 13.55 1.98 -2.79
N GLN A 700 13.05 1.73 -4.00
CA GLN A 700 11.93 2.47 -4.58
C GLN A 700 10.56 1.85 -4.28
N LEU A 701 10.52 0.61 -3.77
CA LEU A 701 9.27 -0.06 -3.39
C LEU A 701 8.58 0.67 -2.23
N LYS A 702 7.30 1.02 -2.44
CA LYS A 702 6.42 1.57 -1.42
C LYS A 702 5.37 0.52 -1.06
N LEU A 703 5.77 -0.44 -0.21
CA LEU A 703 4.89 -1.49 0.30
C LEU A 703 4.81 -1.35 1.83
N ASN A 704 3.61 -1.46 2.42
CA ASN A 704 3.46 -1.39 3.88
C ASN A 704 3.61 -2.78 4.52
N GLU A 705 2.99 -3.78 3.91
CA GLU A 705 2.95 -5.16 4.40
C GLU A 705 3.11 -6.12 3.22
N VAL A 706 3.83 -7.20 3.46
CA VAL A 706 4.02 -8.29 2.50
C VAL A 706 3.64 -9.62 3.14
N ALA A 707 3.03 -10.48 2.35
CA ALA A 707 2.55 -11.78 2.80
C ALA A 707 3.10 -12.89 1.92
N TYR A 708 3.53 -13.97 2.56
CA TYR A 708 3.93 -15.20 1.88
C TYR A 708 3.36 -16.39 2.65
N GLY A 709 2.53 -17.20 1.98
CA GLY A 709 1.73 -18.22 2.66
C GLY A 709 0.82 -17.62 3.73
N CYS A 710 0.93 -18.10 4.98
CA CYS A 710 0.17 -17.60 6.13
C CYS A 710 0.90 -16.53 6.96
N GLN A 711 2.08 -16.06 6.52
CA GLN A 711 2.93 -15.16 7.30
C GLN A 711 2.87 -13.74 6.72
N ILE A 712 2.54 -12.76 7.56
CA ILE A 712 2.51 -11.33 7.20
C ILE A 712 3.68 -10.65 7.91
N ARG A 713 4.45 -9.85 7.16
CA ARG A 713 5.59 -9.07 7.68
C ARG A 713 5.43 -7.62 7.24
N SER A 714 5.75 -6.70 8.14
CA SER A 714 5.86 -5.28 7.79
C SER A 714 7.08 -5.06 6.90
N PHE A 715 6.94 -4.17 5.91
CA PHE A 715 8.01 -3.80 5.00
C PHE A 715 8.34 -2.32 5.22
N HIS A 716 9.48 -2.05 5.85
CA HIS A 716 9.99 -0.70 6.03
C HIS A 716 11.48 -0.68 5.69
N LEU A 717 11.85 0.14 4.71
CA LEU A 717 13.22 0.38 4.33
C LEU A 717 13.64 1.78 4.80
N ASP A 718 14.73 1.85 5.54
CA ASP A 718 15.34 3.13 5.92
C ASP A 718 16.16 3.69 4.73
N PRO A 719 15.85 4.88 4.20
CA PRO A 719 16.60 5.50 3.11
C PRO A 719 18.11 5.61 3.40
N ASP A 720 18.50 5.82 4.66
CA ASP A 720 19.89 5.99 5.06
C ASP A 720 20.68 4.67 5.00
N SER A 721 19.99 3.53 5.08
CA SER A 721 20.59 2.19 4.95
C SER A 721 21.01 1.84 3.51
N LYS A 722 20.58 2.62 2.49
CA LYS A 722 20.83 2.34 1.07
C LYS A 722 22.32 2.26 0.71
N ASN A 723 23.16 3.09 1.32
CA ASN A 723 24.60 3.15 1.02
C ASN A 723 25.38 1.95 1.61
N ASN A 724 24.92 1.43 2.76
CA ASN A 724 25.58 0.35 3.48
C ASN A 724 24.92 -1.02 3.26
N PHE A 725 23.82 -1.09 2.50
CA PHE A 725 23.07 -2.32 2.20
C PHE A 725 23.94 -3.53 1.83
N LYS A 726 24.99 -3.33 1.01
CA LYS A 726 25.92 -4.42 0.64
C LYS A 726 26.70 -5.00 1.83
N GLN A 727 27.01 -4.19 2.85
CA GLN A 727 27.79 -4.59 4.04
C GLN A 727 26.88 -5.13 5.15
N ASP A 728 25.70 -4.56 5.30
CA ASP A 728 24.80 -4.87 6.42
C ASP A 728 23.88 -6.06 6.12
N THR A 729 23.55 -6.30 4.84
CA THR A 729 22.65 -7.37 4.43
C THR A 729 23.39 -8.67 4.16
N LYS A 730 22.97 -9.74 4.85
CA LYS A 730 23.44 -11.11 4.64
C LYS A 730 22.90 -11.69 3.34
N LEU A 731 23.67 -12.57 2.69
CA LEU A 731 23.26 -13.17 1.42
C LEU A 731 21.96 -13.97 1.55
N ALA A 732 21.73 -14.63 2.69
CA ALA A 732 20.49 -15.38 2.96
C ALA A 732 19.20 -14.57 2.79
N TYR A 733 19.24 -13.25 2.98
CA TYR A 733 18.07 -12.37 2.84
C TYR A 733 17.57 -12.27 1.38
N VAL A 734 18.49 -12.39 0.41
CA VAL A 734 18.21 -12.24 -1.02
C VAL A 734 18.13 -13.57 -1.77
N LEU A 735 18.29 -14.70 -1.07
CA LEU A 735 18.18 -16.05 -1.61
C LEU A 735 16.78 -16.61 -1.30
N LEU A 736 15.98 -16.86 -2.34
CA LEU A 736 14.67 -17.49 -2.19
C LEU A 736 14.84 -18.92 -1.66
N ASN A 737 14.54 -19.18 -0.39
CA ASN A 737 14.63 -20.52 0.22
C ASN A 737 13.25 -21.02 0.71
N THR A 738 13.14 -22.32 0.97
CA THR A 738 11.94 -22.90 1.60
C THR A 738 11.79 -22.36 3.03
N SER A 739 10.55 -22.22 3.50
CA SER A 739 10.06 -21.50 4.70
C SER A 739 10.63 -21.89 6.09
N LYS A 740 11.75 -22.62 6.15
CA LYS A 740 12.40 -23.02 7.40
C LYS A 740 13.21 -21.88 8.04
N ASP A 741 13.61 -20.86 7.27
CA ASP A 741 14.30 -19.68 7.79
C ASP A 741 13.49 -18.41 7.52
N ASP A 742 13.34 -17.56 8.53
CA ASP A 742 12.62 -16.28 8.43
C ASP A 742 13.27 -15.26 7.47
N SER A 743 14.46 -15.57 6.97
CA SER A 743 15.36 -14.65 6.27
C SER A 743 14.88 -14.21 4.89
N SER A 744 14.25 -15.09 4.09
CA SER A 744 13.84 -14.77 2.71
C SER A 744 12.35 -14.49 2.53
N ILE A 745 11.55 -14.60 3.60
CA ILE A 745 10.08 -14.42 3.58
C ILE A 745 9.70 -13.07 3.00
N ILE A 746 10.42 -12.01 3.37
CA ILE A 746 10.12 -10.65 2.92
C ILE A 746 10.27 -10.55 1.40
N LEU A 747 11.36 -11.10 0.85
CA LEU A 747 11.60 -11.13 -0.60
C LEU A 747 10.51 -11.95 -1.33
N ALA A 748 10.18 -13.14 -0.83
CA ALA A 748 9.14 -13.98 -1.40
C ALA A 748 7.77 -13.28 -1.37
N GLY A 749 7.44 -12.64 -0.25
CA GLY A 749 6.21 -11.85 -0.08
C GLY A 749 6.14 -10.63 -0.99
N CYS A 750 7.26 -9.92 -1.20
CA CYS A 750 7.34 -8.84 -2.19
C CYS A 750 7.04 -9.36 -3.60
N LEU A 751 7.66 -10.47 -4.02
CA LEU A 751 7.44 -11.04 -5.36
C LEU A 751 5.99 -11.47 -5.57
N VAL A 752 5.38 -12.14 -4.58
CA VAL A 752 3.95 -12.50 -4.61
C VAL A 752 3.09 -11.24 -4.73
N LYS A 753 3.33 -10.24 -3.88
CA LYS A 753 2.50 -9.03 -3.84
C LYS A 753 2.53 -8.26 -5.16
N LEU A 754 3.71 -8.12 -5.76
CA LEU A 754 3.87 -7.46 -7.06
C LEU A 754 3.21 -8.24 -8.20
N ALA A 755 3.31 -9.58 -8.18
CA ALA A 755 2.62 -10.44 -9.13
C ALA A 755 1.09 -10.39 -8.96
N GLU A 756 0.59 -10.32 -7.73
CA GLU A 756 -0.83 -10.10 -7.43
C GLU A 756 -1.31 -8.76 -7.98
N TYR A 757 -0.54 -7.67 -7.81
CA TYR A 757 -0.91 -6.37 -8.38
C TYR A 757 -1.08 -6.42 -9.90
N GLN A 758 -0.16 -7.07 -10.62
CA GLN A 758 -0.32 -7.32 -12.06
C GLN A 758 -1.59 -8.14 -12.37
N ASN A 759 -1.74 -9.29 -11.70
CA ASN A 759 -2.87 -10.20 -11.93
C ASN A 759 -4.21 -9.53 -11.65
N ASN A 760 -4.27 -8.59 -10.68
CA ASN A 760 -5.47 -7.81 -10.39
C ASN A 760 -5.88 -6.94 -11.59
N ILE A 761 -4.93 -6.27 -12.23
CA ILE A 761 -5.19 -5.41 -13.41
C ILE A 761 -5.70 -6.25 -14.57
N VAL A 762 -4.99 -7.32 -14.90
CA VAL A 762 -5.35 -8.21 -16.01
C VAL A 762 -6.68 -8.92 -15.74
N GLY A 763 -6.88 -9.38 -14.50
CA GLY A 763 -8.13 -9.98 -14.04
C GLY A 763 -9.33 -9.04 -14.19
N HIS A 764 -9.21 -7.80 -13.71
CA HIS A 764 -10.27 -6.79 -13.81
C HIS A 764 -10.60 -6.45 -15.27
N PHE A 765 -9.58 -6.21 -16.11
CA PHE A 765 -9.74 -5.95 -17.53
C PHE A 765 -10.54 -7.07 -18.22
N ARG A 766 -10.17 -8.33 -18.00
CA ARG A 766 -10.84 -9.47 -18.63
C ARG A 766 -12.26 -9.68 -18.10
N GLN A 767 -12.51 -9.41 -16.82
CA GLN A 767 -13.85 -9.54 -16.23
C GLN A 767 -14.82 -8.46 -16.71
N LYS A 768 -14.38 -7.21 -16.85
CA LYS A 768 -15.26 -6.09 -17.21
C LYS A 768 -15.35 -5.86 -18.72
N VAL A 769 -14.27 -6.09 -19.47
CA VAL A 769 -14.23 -5.83 -20.92
C VAL A 769 -14.46 -7.09 -21.74
N ILE A 770 -13.77 -8.20 -21.42
CA ILE A 770 -13.85 -9.42 -22.25
C ILE A 770 -15.13 -10.22 -21.98
N LYS A 771 -15.60 -10.38 -20.74
CA LYS A 771 -16.86 -11.14 -20.46
C LYS A 771 -18.11 -10.54 -21.10
N ASN A 772 -18.13 -9.25 -21.46
CA ASN A 772 -19.24 -8.65 -22.21
C ASN A 772 -19.26 -9.07 -23.69
N ASN A 773 -18.12 -9.55 -24.21
CA ASN A 773 -18.01 -10.14 -25.54
C ASN A 773 -17.98 -11.67 -25.36
N ASN A 774 -19.05 -12.36 -25.74
CA ASN A 774 -19.25 -13.82 -25.59
C ASN A 774 -18.18 -14.73 -26.25
N GLU A 775 -16.90 -14.60 -25.91
CA GLU A 775 -15.83 -15.47 -26.34
C GLU A 775 -15.35 -16.34 -25.17
N ASN A 776 -15.30 -17.65 -25.43
CA ASN A 776 -14.73 -18.64 -24.53
C ASN A 776 -13.35 -18.18 -24.07
N VAL A 777 -13.24 -17.84 -22.78
CA VAL A 777 -11.97 -17.53 -22.12
C VAL A 777 -11.02 -18.68 -22.37
N LYS A 778 -10.08 -18.51 -23.32
CA LYS A 778 -9.03 -19.49 -23.60
C LYS A 778 -8.36 -19.84 -22.27
N GLN A 779 -8.22 -21.14 -22.01
CA GLN A 779 -7.64 -21.64 -20.77
C GLN A 779 -6.33 -20.92 -20.44
N ARG A 780 -6.26 -20.46 -19.19
CA ARG A 780 -5.19 -19.65 -18.60
C ARG A 780 -3.83 -20.31 -18.81
N GLN A 781 -2.93 -19.69 -19.57
CA GLN A 781 -1.52 -20.07 -19.56
C GLN A 781 -0.80 -19.15 -18.56
N LEU A 782 -0.78 -19.56 -17.30
CA LEU A 782 -0.09 -18.84 -16.23
C LEU A 782 1.42 -18.94 -16.44
N GLN A 783 2.12 -17.80 -16.41
CA GLN A 783 3.58 -17.75 -16.51
C GLN A 783 4.19 -17.80 -15.11
N THR A 784 5.28 -18.53 -14.93
CA THR A 784 6.02 -18.50 -13.65
C THR A 784 6.71 -17.17 -13.45
N ILE A 785 6.71 -16.64 -12.22
CA ILE A 785 7.31 -15.33 -11.87
C ILE A 785 8.79 -15.26 -12.30
N GLN A 786 9.52 -16.37 -12.27
CA GLN A 786 10.93 -16.40 -12.69
C GLN A 786 11.15 -16.12 -14.18
N ASN A 787 10.11 -16.21 -15.03
CA ASN A 787 10.22 -15.99 -16.47
C ASN A 787 9.76 -14.58 -16.90
N VAL A 788 9.52 -13.66 -15.95
CA VAL A 788 9.05 -12.29 -16.22
C VAL A 788 9.96 -11.58 -17.22
N LYS A 789 9.36 -10.97 -18.24
CA LYS A 789 10.01 -10.01 -19.14
C LYS A 789 9.51 -8.60 -18.88
N LYS A 790 10.34 -7.60 -19.19
CA LYS A 790 10.02 -6.19 -18.94
C LYS A 790 8.79 -5.72 -19.72
N GLU A 791 8.62 -6.20 -20.95
CA GLU A 791 7.53 -5.82 -21.86
C GLU A 791 6.17 -6.40 -21.44
N GLN A 792 6.18 -7.44 -20.60
CA GLN A 792 4.97 -8.12 -20.13
C GLN A 792 4.41 -7.51 -18.84
N LEU A 793 5.08 -6.51 -18.27
CA LEU A 793 4.70 -5.87 -17.01
C LEU A 793 3.94 -4.58 -17.26
N PHE A 794 2.93 -4.34 -16.43
CA PHE A 794 2.28 -3.04 -16.39
C PHE A 794 3.29 -1.98 -15.92
N HIS A 795 3.44 -0.94 -16.72
CA HIS A 795 4.42 0.10 -16.48
C HIS A 795 3.81 1.48 -16.63
N MET A 796 3.18 1.92 -15.55
CA MET A 796 2.57 3.24 -15.43
C MET A 796 2.90 3.82 -14.06
N ASP A 797 3.42 5.03 -14.06
CA ASP A 797 3.60 5.86 -12.87
C ASP A 797 2.94 7.22 -13.09
N SER A 798 2.93 8.05 -12.06
CA SER A 798 2.34 9.39 -12.09
C SER A 798 2.88 10.24 -13.26
N ASP A 799 4.19 10.17 -13.53
CA ASP A 799 4.80 10.95 -14.62
C ASP A 799 4.35 10.43 -15.99
N LYS A 800 4.31 9.12 -16.20
CA LYS A 800 3.79 8.53 -17.44
C LYS A 800 2.31 8.78 -17.65
N PHE A 801 1.52 8.75 -16.58
CA PHE A 801 0.11 9.10 -16.64
C PHE A 801 -0.07 10.57 -17.00
N LEU A 802 0.73 11.47 -16.42
CA LEU A 802 0.74 12.88 -16.83
C LEU A 802 1.13 13.05 -18.30
N HIS A 803 2.14 12.32 -18.77
CA HIS A 803 2.50 12.33 -20.20
C HIS A 803 1.34 11.86 -21.09
N LEU A 804 0.65 10.78 -20.70
CA LEU A 804 -0.57 10.32 -21.38
C LEU A 804 -1.64 11.42 -21.43
N LEU A 805 -1.85 12.13 -20.32
CA LEU A 805 -2.79 13.25 -20.27
C LEU A 805 -2.37 14.40 -21.20
N TYR A 806 -1.08 14.76 -21.23
CA TYR A 806 -0.57 15.85 -22.08
C TYR A 806 -0.58 15.52 -23.57
N ASP A 807 -0.25 14.28 -23.93
CA ASP A 807 -0.14 13.87 -25.33
C ASP A 807 -1.52 13.66 -25.95
N ASP A 808 -2.47 13.09 -25.19
CA ASP A 808 -3.74 12.62 -25.76
C ASP A 808 -4.96 12.71 -24.83
N GLY A 809 -4.78 13.01 -23.54
CA GLY A 809 -5.87 12.89 -22.57
C GLY A 809 -6.74 14.14 -22.39
N PHE A 810 -6.39 15.27 -23.00
CA PHE A 810 -7.26 16.46 -22.95
C PHE A 810 -7.14 17.37 -24.15
N VAL A 811 -8.18 18.18 -24.32
CA VAL A 811 -8.25 19.28 -25.28
C VAL A 811 -8.51 20.58 -24.52
N ILE A 812 -7.88 21.65 -25.00
CA ILE A 812 -8.15 23.01 -24.53
C ILE A 812 -9.24 23.60 -25.43
N ASP A 813 -10.28 24.18 -24.84
CA ASP A 813 -11.27 24.93 -25.61
C ASP A 813 -10.64 26.22 -26.15
N CYS A 814 -10.38 26.27 -27.46
CA CYS A 814 -9.77 27.41 -28.13
C CYS A 814 -10.76 28.57 -28.37
N SER A 815 -12.04 28.42 -28.02
CA SER A 815 -13.00 29.52 -28.06
C SER A 815 -12.55 30.66 -27.14
N TYR A 816 -12.80 31.90 -27.53
CA TYR A 816 -12.39 33.07 -26.74
C TYR A 816 -12.90 32.98 -25.29
N GLY A 817 -11.99 33.22 -24.35
CA GLY A 817 -12.29 33.12 -22.91
C GLY A 817 -12.38 31.72 -22.32
N ARG A 818 -12.46 30.68 -23.14
CA ARG A 818 -12.63 29.29 -22.67
C ARG A 818 -11.33 28.51 -22.53
N SER A 819 -10.20 29.07 -22.97
CA SER A 819 -8.91 28.37 -23.02
C SER A 819 -8.24 28.11 -21.65
N LYS A 820 -8.86 28.56 -20.56
CA LYS A 820 -8.50 28.15 -19.20
C LYS A 820 -9.11 26.79 -18.82
N SER A 821 -10.18 26.38 -19.49
CA SER A 821 -10.85 25.10 -19.27
C SER A 821 -10.12 23.97 -19.98
N ILE A 822 -9.82 22.91 -19.22
CA ILE A 822 -9.29 21.66 -19.72
C ILE A 822 -10.46 20.67 -19.80
N VAL A 823 -10.74 20.19 -21.01
CA VAL A 823 -11.74 19.16 -21.29
C VAL A 823 -11.00 17.84 -21.48
N TYR A 824 -11.18 16.90 -20.54
CA TYR A 824 -10.54 15.59 -20.62
C TYR A 824 -11.31 14.67 -21.57
N ASP A 825 -10.57 13.97 -22.43
CA ASP A 825 -11.13 12.91 -23.27
C ASP A 825 -11.00 11.58 -22.52
N PHE A 826 -12.02 11.29 -21.71
CA PHE A 826 -12.05 10.08 -20.89
C PHE A 826 -12.12 8.80 -21.75
N ASP A 827 -12.72 8.87 -22.94
CA ASP A 827 -12.82 7.76 -23.87
C ASP A 827 -11.43 7.38 -24.41
N GLU A 828 -10.66 8.36 -24.88
CA GLU A 828 -9.31 8.14 -25.41
C GLU A 828 -8.36 7.60 -24.32
N ILE A 829 -8.44 8.13 -23.09
CA ILE A 829 -7.67 7.64 -21.94
C ILE A 829 -8.02 6.17 -21.66
N GLU A 830 -9.31 5.85 -21.54
CA GLU A 830 -9.78 4.49 -21.29
C GLU A 830 -9.31 3.52 -22.40
N ILE A 831 -9.38 3.94 -23.67
CA ILE A 831 -8.92 3.15 -24.82
C ILE A 831 -7.41 2.90 -24.74
N LYS A 832 -6.59 3.91 -24.45
CA LYS A 832 -5.13 3.72 -24.34
C LYS A 832 -4.75 2.80 -23.19
N LEU A 833 -5.42 2.94 -22.04
CA LEU A 833 -5.23 2.04 -20.90
C LEU A 833 -5.64 0.60 -21.25
N LYS A 834 -6.74 0.41 -22.00
CA LYS A 834 -7.15 -0.92 -22.51
C LYS A 834 -6.05 -1.56 -23.36
N HIS A 835 -5.50 -0.84 -24.32
CA HIS A 835 -4.43 -1.35 -25.20
C HIS A 835 -3.15 -1.70 -24.42
N LEU A 836 -2.81 -0.92 -23.39
CA LEU A 836 -1.66 -1.22 -22.53
C LEU A 836 -1.84 -2.52 -21.73
N ILE A 837 -3.08 -2.87 -21.37
CA ILE A 837 -3.38 -4.05 -20.55
C ILE A 837 -3.62 -5.30 -21.40
N GLU A 838 -4.10 -5.15 -22.63
CA GLU A 838 -4.50 -6.26 -23.50
C GLU A 838 -3.42 -7.34 -23.66
N HIS A 839 -2.15 -6.94 -23.72
CA HIS A 839 -1.02 -7.85 -23.94
C HIS A 839 -0.33 -8.36 -22.68
N LEU A 840 -0.82 -7.98 -21.50
CA LEU A 840 -0.21 -8.37 -20.23
C LEU A 840 -0.50 -9.83 -19.85
N CYS A 841 0.48 -10.46 -19.20
CA CYS A 841 0.40 -11.86 -18.76
C CYS A 841 -0.02 -11.97 -17.29
N ASP A 842 -0.67 -13.09 -16.95
CA ASP A 842 -0.93 -13.50 -15.58
C ASP A 842 0.22 -14.37 -15.05
N PHE A 843 0.59 -14.15 -13.79
CA PHE A 843 1.64 -14.90 -13.10
C PHE A 843 1.06 -15.97 -12.17
N ASP A 844 1.71 -17.14 -12.15
CA ASP A 844 1.45 -18.19 -11.16
C ASP A 844 2.18 -17.86 -9.84
N VAL A 845 1.42 -17.44 -8.83
CA VAL A 845 1.94 -17.13 -7.48
C VAL A 845 2.19 -18.37 -6.62
N THR A 846 1.79 -19.57 -7.07
CA THR A 846 1.97 -20.82 -6.31
C THR A 846 3.25 -21.55 -6.68
N LYS A 847 3.78 -21.33 -7.88
CA LYS A 847 4.97 -22.01 -8.39
C LYS A 847 6.19 -21.11 -8.33
N PHE A 848 6.91 -21.17 -7.20
CA PHE A 848 8.23 -20.58 -7.07
C PHE A 848 9.35 -21.61 -7.25
N ARG A 849 10.44 -21.20 -7.88
CA ARG A 849 11.72 -21.92 -7.82
C ARG A 849 12.49 -21.44 -6.60
N PHE A 850 12.73 -22.35 -5.66
CA PHE A 850 13.57 -22.12 -4.49
C PHE A 850 15.00 -22.58 -4.73
N LEU A 851 15.92 -21.92 -4.03
CA LEU A 851 17.29 -22.35 -3.86
C LEU A 851 17.31 -23.56 -2.93
N ASN A 852 18.10 -24.57 -3.29
CA ASN A 852 18.46 -25.65 -2.39
C ASN A 852 19.88 -25.40 -1.87
N TYR A 853 20.07 -25.47 -0.56
CA TYR A 853 21.41 -25.35 0.05
C TYR A 853 22.22 -26.63 -0.15
N GLN A 854 23.54 -26.51 -0.04
CA GLN A 854 24.44 -27.67 -0.03
C GLN A 854 24.08 -28.61 1.13
N HIS A 855 24.05 -29.93 0.88
CA HIS A 855 23.63 -30.98 1.81
C HIS A 855 22.12 -31.03 2.17
N GLU A 856 21.28 -30.19 1.56
CA GLU A 856 19.82 -30.19 1.72
C GLU A 856 19.12 -30.71 0.46
N LEU A 857 19.47 -31.93 0.05
CA LEU A 857 18.97 -32.56 -1.19
C LEU A 857 17.54 -33.11 -1.10
N PHE A 858 17.04 -33.39 0.11
CA PHE A 858 15.78 -34.09 0.32
C PHE A 858 14.71 -33.13 0.86
N ASN A 859 13.78 -32.74 -0.01
CA ASN A 859 12.54 -32.09 0.41
C ASN A 859 11.56 -33.11 1.01
N GLU A 860 10.59 -32.64 1.80
CA GLU A 860 9.62 -33.47 2.51
C GLU A 860 8.74 -34.35 1.58
N ASP A 861 8.55 -33.96 0.30
CA ASP A 861 7.58 -34.62 -0.60
C ASP A 861 8.17 -35.27 -1.87
N ALA A 862 9.46 -35.13 -2.19
CA ALA A 862 10.07 -35.75 -3.37
C ALA A 862 11.57 -35.98 -3.19
N THR A 863 11.99 -37.24 -3.22
CA THR A 863 13.38 -37.64 -3.02
C THR A 863 14.08 -37.77 -4.37
N LEU A 864 15.15 -37.00 -4.55
CA LEU A 864 15.91 -36.95 -5.79
C LEU A 864 16.49 -38.32 -6.18
N ILE A 865 16.72 -39.21 -5.20
CA ILE A 865 17.11 -40.62 -5.42
C ILE A 865 15.99 -41.41 -6.11
N THR A 866 14.73 -41.26 -5.69
CA THR A 866 13.59 -41.96 -6.31
C THR A 866 13.32 -41.43 -7.72
N ASP A 867 13.47 -40.12 -7.95
CA ASP A 867 13.44 -39.52 -9.29
C ASP A 867 14.49 -40.12 -10.22
N ILE A 868 15.70 -40.42 -9.71
CA ILE A 868 16.78 -41.05 -10.49
C ILE A 868 16.49 -42.55 -10.70
N ARG A 869 16.10 -43.31 -9.67
CA ARG A 869 15.78 -44.74 -9.77
C ARG A 869 14.67 -45.01 -10.81
N ASN A 870 13.66 -44.12 -10.89
CA ASN A 870 12.58 -44.23 -11.87
C ASN A 870 13.00 -43.96 -13.31
N ARG A 871 14.14 -43.27 -13.52
CA ARG A 871 14.61 -42.85 -14.86
C ARG A 871 15.80 -43.65 -15.35
N ILE A 872 16.69 -44.03 -14.45
CA ILE A 872 17.94 -44.74 -14.73
C ILE A 872 17.94 -46.02 -13.87
N PRO A 873 17.89 -47.22 -14.49
CA PRO A 873 18.06 -48.49 -13.78
C PRO A 873 19.35 -48.47 -12.97
N GLN A 874 19.22 -48.62 -11.65
CA GLN A 874 20.35 -48.70 -10.73
C GLN A 874 20.69 -50.15 -10.42
N GLU A 875 21.98 -50.44 -10.30
CA GLU A 875 22.53 -51.72 -9.88
C GLU A 875 23.49 -51.51 -8.71
N SER A 876 23.53 -52.45 -7.77
CA SER A 876 24.49 -52.43 -6.66
C SER A 876 25.94 -52.55 -7.16
N LEU A 877 26.87 -51.88 -6.48
CA LEU A 877 28.30 -52.08 -6.70
C LEU A 877 28.70 -53.52 -6.41
N THR A 878 29.69 -54.05 -7.14
CA THR A 878 30.24 -55.38 -6.85
C THR A 878 30.93 -55.37 -5.47
N ASN A 879 30.92 -56.51 -4.77
CA ASN A 879 31.53 -56.61 -3.44
C ASN A 879 33.04 -56.26 -3.44
N ASP A 880 33.74 -56.54 -4.55
CA ASP A 880 35.16 -56.21 -4.71
C ASP A 880 35.38 -54.69 -4.89
N ASP A 881 34.56 -54.03 -5.70
CA ASP A 881 34.61 -52.57 -5.86
C ASP A 881 34.18 -51.84 -4.58
N ARG A 882 33.16 -52.35 -3.89
CA ARG A 882 32.70 -51.82 -2.60
C ARG A 882 33.80 -51.90 -1.55
N ALA A 883 34.53 -53.02 -1.45
CA ALA A 883 35.64 -53.18 -0.51
C ALA A 883 36.81 -52.23 -0.83
N LYS A 884 37.15 -52.06 -2.11
CA LYS A 884 38.21 -51.12 -2.56
C LYS A 884 37.85 -49.66 -2.26
N LEU A 885 36.62 -49.25 -2.56
CA LEU A 885 36.12 -47.91 -2.29
C LEU A 885 36.01 -47.65 -0.79
N HIS A 886 35.55 -48.64 -0.02
CA HIS A 886 35.48 -48.56 1.43
C HIS A 886 36.87 -48.33 2.04
N LEU A 887 37.89 -49.08 1.61
CA LEU A 887 39.26 -48.92 2.11
C LEU A 887 39.87 -47.55 1.74
N LEU A 888 39.53 -47.01 0.57
CA LEU A 888 39.95 -45.69 0.14
C LEU A 888 39.28 -44.58 0.98
N LEU A 889 37.96 -44.63 1.13
CA LEU A 889 37.19 -43.67 1.93
C LEU A 889 37.51 -43.77 3.44
N ALA A 890 37.76 -44.98 3.95
CA ALA A 890 38.20 -45.23 5.32
C ALA A 890 39.60 -44.66 5.63
N ASN A 891 40.41 -44.32 4.62
CA ASN A 891 41.70 -43.66 4.79
C ASN A 891 41.68 -42.15 4.50
N MET A 892 40.56 -41.59 4.01
CA MET A 892 40.42 -40.16 3.73
C MET A 892 40.16 -39.30 4.98
N LYS A 893 40.55 -38.02 4.89
CA LYS A 893 40.19 -36.99 5.89
C LYS A 893 38.68 -36.68 5.84
N PRO A 894 38.04 -36.35 6.98
CA PRO A 894 36.62 -36.00 7.06
C PRO A 894 36.16 -34.97 6.02
N ASP A 895 36.86 -33.84 5.90
CA ASP A 895 36.51 -32.76 4.95
C ASP A 895 36.51 -33.24 3.50
N ALA A 896 37.49 -34.08 3.14
CA ALA A 896 37.58 -34.65 1.80
C ALA A 896 36.38 -35.56 1.50
N ILE A 897 35.88 -36.33 2.47
CA ILE A 897 34.72 -37.20 2.28
C ILE A 897 33.45 -36.37 2.03
N LEU A 898 33.27 -35.27 2.77
CA LEU A 898 32.15 -34.34 2.60
C LEU A 898 32.19 -33.65 1.22
N ASP A 899 33.37 -33.30 0.73
CA ASP A 899 33.56 -32.73 -0.61
C ASP A 899 33.18 -33.73 -1.73
N HIS A 900 33.40 -35.03 -1.52
CA HIS A 900 32.99 -36.07 -2.48
C HIS A 900 31.47 -36.25 -2.50
N ILE A 901 30.79 -36.14 -1.35
CA ILE A 901 29.32 -36.09 -1.28
C ILE A 901 28.78 -34.86 -2.00
N GLY A 902 29.29 -33.66 -1.71
CA GLY A 902 28.85 -32.44 -2.39
C GLY A 902 29.06 -32.49 -3.92
N SER A 903 30.09 -33.20 -4.37
CA SER A 903 30.34 -33.45 -5.79
C SER A 903 29.35 -34.44 -6.43
N LEU A 904 28.86 -35.42 -5.66
CA LEU A 904 27.79 -36.34 -6.09
C LEU A 904 26.42 -35.66 -6.10
N ASP A 905 26.13 -34.85 -5.08
CA ASP A 905 24.92 -33.99 -5.01
C ASP A 905 24.78 -33.16 -6.30
N TYR A 906 25.90 -32.61 -6.76
CA TYR A 906 25.95 -31.86 -8.01
C TYR A 906 25.63 -32.73 -9.23
N ILE A 907 26.19 -33.94 -9.35
CA ILE A 907 25.89 -34.86 -10.46
C ILE A 907 24.41 -35.27 -10.47
N PHE A 908 23.86 -35.53 -9.29
CA PHE A 908 22.49 -35.91 -9.03
C PHE A 908 21.48 -34.86 -9.56
N THR A 909 21.78 -33.57 -9.43
CA THR A 909 20.91 -32.51 -10.00
C THR A 909 20.83 -32.52 -11.53
N TYR A 910 21.90 -32.93 -12.23
CA TYR A 910 21.90 -33.06 -13.69
C TYR A 910 21.23 -34.35 -14.13
N LEU A 911 21.47 -35.47 -13.43
CA LEU A 911 20.81 -36.75 -13.69
C LEU A 911 19.28 -36.63 -13.58
N ARG A 912 18.78 -35.77 -12.69
CA ARG A 912 17.35 -35.45 -12.59
C ARG A 912 16.75 -34.87 -13.88
N ASN A 913 17.53 -34.25 -14.77
CA ASN A 913 17.00 -33.54 -15.94
C ASN A 913 17.38 -34.17 -17.29
N LEU A 914 18.15 -35.26 -17.30
CA LEU A 914 18.63 -35.89 -18.53
C LEU A 914 17.69 -37.01 -19.02
N ILE A 915 17.50 -37.07 -20.35
CA ILE A 915 16.62 -38.02 -21.06
C ILE A 915 17.48 -38.98 -21.92
N SER A 916 18.65 -39.41 -21.45
CA SER A 916 19.52 -40.29 -22.26
C SER A 916 19.45 -41.74 -21.80
N ASP A 917 19.21 -42.66 -22.73
CA ASP A 917 19.11 -44.13 -22.51
C ASP A 917 20.45 -44.82 -22.18
N ASP A 918 21.56 -44.09 -22.14
CA ASP A 918 22.90 -44.67 -22.12
C ASP A 918 23.45 -44.86 -20.69
N ASN A 919 22.89 -45.83 -19.97
CA ASN A 919 23.15 -46.10 -18.54
C ASN A 919 24.57 -46.64 -18.25
N THR A 920 25.35 -46.94 -19.30
CA THR A 920 26.70 -47.52 -19.20
C THR A 920 27.82 -46.48 -19.17
N MET A 921 27.50 -45.19 -19.32
CA MET A 921 28.51 -44.14 -19.29
C MET A 921 29.16 -44.03 -17.89
N THR A 922 30.46 -43.73 -17.86
CA THR A 922 31.18 -43.51 -16.59
C THR A 922 30.97 -42.09 -16.07
N ILE A 923 31.20 -41.89 -14.76
CA ILE A 923 31.15 -40.57 -14.12
C ILE A 923 32.07 -39.57 -14.85
N GLN A 924 33.24 -40.02 -15.32
CA GLN A 924 34.14 -39.17 -16.11
C GLN A 924 33.50 -38.67 -17.40
N VAL A 925 32.96 -39.58 -18.22
CA VAL A 925 32.34 -39.25 -19.51
C VAL A 925 31.10 -38.38 -19.30
N PHE A 926 30.34 -38.64 -18.24
CA PHE A 926 29.18 -37.84 -17.86
C PHE A 926 29.56 -36.38 -17.54
N ILE A 927 30.58 -36.18 -16.69
CA ILE A 927 31.05 -34.85 -16.31
C ILE A 927 31.57 -34.10 -17.54
N GLU A 928 32.33 -34.76 -18.41
CA GLU A 928 32.90 -34.15 -19.61
C GLU A 928 31.83 -33.76 -20.65
N LYS A 929 30.78 -34.57 -20.81
CA LYS A 929 29.73 -34.35 -21.81
C LYS A 929 28.66 -33.34 -21.36
N TYR A 930 28.18 -33.43 -20.13
CA TYR A 930 27.00 -32.68 -19.67
C TYR A 930 27.31 -31.55 -18.70
N ILE A 931 28.31 -31.72 -17.82
CA ILE A 931 28.65 -30.73 -16.78
C ILE A 931 29.73 -29.74 -17.27
N LYS A 932 30.67 -30.18 -18.11
CA LYS A 932 31.78 -29.38 -18.69
C LYS A 932 32.65 -28.63 -17.67
N HIS A 933 32.67 -29.07 -16.40
CA HIS A 933 33.38 -28.39 -15.32
C HIS A 933 34.64 -29.16 -14.90
N ASN A 934 35.83 -28.56 -15.06
CA ASN A 934 37.13 -29.20 -14.81
C ASN A 934 37.49 -29.41 -13.32
N ARG A 935 36.62 -29.02 -12.38
CA ARG A 935 36.94 -29.00 -10.93
C ARG A 935 36.22 -30.07 -10.10
N ASN A 936 35.43 -30.95 -10.72
CA ASN A 936 34.76 -32.01 -9.95
C ASN A 936 35.80 -33.02 -9.43
N ILE A 937 35.85 -33.20 -8.11
CA ILE A 937 36.86 -34.01 -7.41
C ILE A 937 36.74 -35.49 -7.79
N LEU A 938 35.53 -35.96 -8.12
CA LEU A 938 35.26 -37.33 -8.56
C LEU A 938 35.92 -37.67 -9.91
N ARG A 939 36.25 -36.64 -10.72
CA ARG A 939 37.01 -36.81 -11.97
C ARG A 939 38.51 -37.01 -11.72
N GLN A 940 39.03 -36.50 -10.61
CA GLN A 940 40.48 -36.47 -10.34
C GLN A 940 41.01 -37.81 -9.79
N GLN A 941 40.12 -38.65 -9.27
CA GLN A 941 40.49 -39.96 -8.71
C GLN A 941 39.99 -41.10 -9.59
N GLN A 942 40.93 -41.95 -10.02
CA GLN A 942 40.69 -42.99 -11.01
C GLN A 942 39.58 -43.98 -10.59
N LEU A 943 39.53 -44.33 -9.31
CA LEU A 943 38.54 -45.28 -8.76
C LEU A 943 37.10 -44.73 -8.79
N PHE A 944 36.89 -43.44 -8.55
CA PHE A 944 35.56 -42.82 -8.67
C PHE A 944 35.19 -42.53 -10.13
N SER A 945 36.15 -42.09 -10.93
CA SER A 945 35.94 -41.69 -12.33
C SER A 945 35.52 -42.85 -13.24
N ALA A 946 35.92 -44.08 -12.91
CA ALA A 946 35.65 -45.31 -13.68
C ALA A 946 34.27 -45.94 -13.38
N ILE A 947 33.56 -45.47 -12.34
CA ILE A 947 32.25 -45.99 -11.96
C ILE A 947 31.20 -45.58 -13.00
N GLN A 948 30.34 -46.52 -13.40
CA GLN A 948 29.23 -46.27 -14.32
C GLN A 948 28.05 -45.61 -13.61
N ILE A 949 27.29 -44.78 -14.33
CA ILE A 949 26.13 -44.05 -13.79
C ILE A 949 25.05 -45.01 -13.24
N LYS A 950 24.96 -46.25 -13.73
CA LYS A 950 24.08 -47.28 -13.16
C LYS A 950 24.43 -47.68 -11.72
N HIS A 951 25.62 -47.37 -11.21
CA HIS A 951 26.04 -47.68 -9.83
C HIS A 951 26.09 -46.44 -8.92
N ILE A 952 25.61 -45.28 -9.40
CA ILE A 952 25.87 -44.00 -8.74
C ILE A 952 25.12 -43.85 -7.41
N ILE A 953 23.92 -44.43 -7.29
CA ILE A 953 23.17 -44.43 -6.03
C ILE A 953 23.86 -45.34 -5.01
N SER A 954 24.33 -46.52 -5.43
CA SER A 954 25.08 -47.43 -4.56
C SER A 954 26.40 -46.81 -4.07
N LEU A 955 27.06 -46.00 -4.89
CA LEU A 955 28.24 -45.21 -4.50
C LEU A 955 27.89 -44.14 -3.45
N TYR A 956 26.80 -43.40 -3.67
CA TYR A 956 26.34 -42.36 -2.77
C TYR A 956 25.99 -42.92 -1.38
N GLU A 957 25.23 -44.02 -1.36
CA GLU A 957 24.87 -44.75 -0.14
C GLU A 957 26.09 -45.28 0.64
N LEU A 958 27.10 -45.79 -0.06
CA LEU A 958 28.35 -46.24 0.56
C LEU A 958 29.10 -45.10 1.25
N ILE A 959 29.13 -43.92 0.63
CA ILE A 959 29.81 -42.75 1.21
C ILE A 959 29.02 -42.23 2.42
N GLU A 960 27.69 -42.23 2.38
CA GLU A 960 26.85 -41.90 3.55
C GLU A 960 27.14 -42.83 4.75
N GLU A 961 27.21 -44.14 4.53
CA GLU A 961 27.53 -45.11 5.58
C GLU A 961 28.89 -44.79 6.26
N ILE A 962 29.91 -44.44 5.47
CA ILE A 962 31.25 -44.12 5.98
C ILE A 962 31.29 -42.75 6.67
N VAL A 963 30.51 -41.77 6.18
CA VAL A 963 30.33 -40.49 6.86
C VAL A 963 29.70 -40.68 8.23
N PHE A 964 28.72 -41.59 8.35
CA PHE A 964 28.14 -41.92 9.64
C PHE A 964 29.22 -42.39 10.62
N ASP A 965 30.00 -43.39 10.19
CA ASP A 965 30.95 -44.09 11.05
C ASP A 965 32.15 -43.22 11.47
N LYS A 966 32.64 -42.34 10.58
CA LYS A 966 33.83 -41.51 10.86
C LYS A 966 33.51 -40.14 11.45
N ILE A 967 32.44 -39.51 10.97
CA ILE A 967 32.14 -38.11 11.26
C ILE A 967 31.01 -38.09 12.28
N MET A 968 29.84 -38.60 11.91
CA MET A 968 28.61 -38.32 12.64
C MET A 968 28.47 -39.04 13.98
N LYS A 969 29.10 -40.20 14.19
CA LYS A 969 29.08 -40.93 15.47
C LYS A 969 29.47 -40.05 16.68
N ASN A 970 30.28 -39.00 16.45
CA ASN A 970 30.77 -38.09 17.49
C ASN A 970 29.95 -36.77 17.64
N TYR A 971 28.98 -36.49 16.76
CA TYR A 971 28.24 -35.22 16.70
C TYR A 971 26.72 -35.36 16.89
N ILE A 972 26.30 -36.39 17.63
CA ILE A 972 24.88 -36.70 17.83
C ILE A 972 24.28 -35.72 18.83
N LYS A 973 23.07 -35.21 18.53
CA LYS A 973 22.34 -34.26 19.39
C LYS A 973 22.15 -34.89 20.78
N GLN A 974 22.33 -34.11 21.84
CA GLN A 974 22.14 -34.57 23.24
C GLN A 974 20.76 -35.23 23.46
N GLU A 975 19.72 -34.72 22.80
CA GLU A 975 18.33 -35.22 22.83
C GLU A 975 18.17 -36.65 22.28
N LEU A 976 19.14 -37.14 21.50
CA LEU A 976 19.17 -38.48 20.93
C LEU A 976 20.13 -39.41 21.71
N ASP A 977 20.89 -38.86 22.66
CA ASP A 977 21.86 -39.59 23.46
C ASP A 977 21.19 -40.38 24.59
N GLU A 978 21.80 -41.49 25.03
CA GLU A 978 21.23 -42.40 26.04
C GLU A 978 20.94 -41.72 27.38
N ILE A 979 21.69 -40.67 27.70
CA ILE A 979 21.55 -39.86 28.92
C ILE A 979 20.15 -39.21 28.99
N SER A 980 19.50 -39.02 27.85
CA SER A 980 18.17 -38.39 27.73
C SER A 980 17.00 -39.34 28.00
N PHE A 981 17.26 -40.64 28.20
CA PHE A 981 16.22 -41.65 28.40
C PHE A 981 16.47 -42.48 29.66
N THR A 982 15.41 -42.92 30.32
CA THR A 982 15.53 -43.87 31.43
C THR A 982 15.85 -45.27 30.90
N GLN A 983 16.56 -46.10 31.69
CA GLN A 983 16.87 -47.48 31.27
C GLN A 983 15.61 -48.32 31.01
N GLU A 984 14.52 -48.06 31.75
CA GLU A 984 13.23 -48.72 31.54
C GLU A 984 12.61 -48.35 30.18
N GLU A 985 12.66 -47.07 29.78
CA GLU A 985 12.17 -46.61 28.47
C GLU A 985 13.01 -47.18 27.32
N ILE A 986 14.34 -47.20 27.46
CA ILE A 986 15.25 -47.78 26.46
C ILE A 986 14.91 -49.25 26.24
N GLN A 987 14.75 -50.01 27.33
CA GLN A 987 14.47 -51.44 27.25
C GLN A 987 13.08 -51.73 26.66
N GLN A 988 12.06 -50.95 27.03
CA GLN A 988 10.72 -51.06 26.45
C GLN A 988 10.72 -50.78 24.94
N VAL A 989 11.39 -49.71 24.50
CA VAL A 989 11.47 -49.34 23.07
C VAL A 989 12.22 -50.39 22.27
N ILE A 990 13.33 -50.94 22.78
CA ILE A 990 14.10 -51.97 22.10
C ILE A 990 13.32 -53.29 22.02
N GLU A 991 12.65 -53.70 23.10
CA GLU A 991 11.81 -54.90 23.10
C GLU A 991 10.62 -54.78 22.16
N GLN A 992 9.99 -53.61 22.09
CA GLN A 992 8.91 -53.35 21.16
C GLN A 992 9.41 -53.33 19.71
N PHE A 993 10.49 -52.58 19.43
CA PHE A 993 11.06 -52.49 18.09
C PHE A 993 11.49 -53.86 17.57
N SER A 994 12.16 -54.67 18.39
CA SER A 994 12.64 -56.00 17.98
C SER A 994 11.49 -56.98 17.69
N LYS A 995 10.42 -56.98 18.50
CA LYS A 995 9.21 -57.80 18.29
C LYS A 995 8.46 -57.42 17.01
N GLU A 996 8.43 -56.14 16.67
CA GLU A 996 7.67 -55.62 15.52
C GLU A 996 8.47 -55.68 14.21
N THR A 997 9.80 -55.78 14.26
CA THR A 997 10.70 -55.79 13.08
C THR A 997 11.31 -57.17 12.78
N TYR A 998 12.60 -57.40 13.09
CA TYR A 998 13.36 -58.58 12.63
C TYR A 998 12.99 -59.89 13.36
N LEU A 999 12.31 -59.85 14.51
CA LEU A 999 11.75 -61.04 15.16
C LEU A 999 10.34 -61.37 14.69
N ASN A 1000 9.71 -60.51 13.88
CA ASN A 1000 8.35 -60.70 13.42
C ASN A 1000 8.31 -61.69 12.25
N GLU A 1001 7.68 -62.84 12.47
CA GLU A 1001 7.54 -63.89 11.45
C GLU A 1001 6.70 -63.47 10.23
N LYS A 1002 5.99 -62.34 10.29
CA LYS A 1002 5.22 -61.78 9.18
C LYS A 1002 6.05 -60.91 8.23
N MET A 1003 7.27 -60.53 8.61
CA MET A 1003 8.17 -59.73 7.76
C MET A 1003 8.91 -60.58 6.73
N SER A 1004 9.29 -59.96 5.60
CA SER A 1004 10.03 -60.60 4.52
C SER A 1004 11.38 -61.15 5.00
N GLN A 1005 11.89 -62.21 4.34
CA GLN A 1005 13.10 -62.90 4.78
C GLN A 1005 14.35 -62.01 4.75
N THR A 1006 14.38 -61.02 3.86
CA THR A 1006 15.42 -59.99 3.78
C THR A 1006 15.36 -59.03 4.97
N MET A 1007 14.19 -58.54 5.36
CA MET A 1007 14.01 -57.65 6.51
C MET A 1007 14.27 -58.29 7.89
N ARG A 1008 14.60 -59.59 7.95
CA ARG A 1008 15.02 -60.26 9.18
C ARG A 1008 16.53 -60.15 9.45
N ASP A 1009 17.31 -59.65 8.50
CA ASP A 1009 18.74 -59.37 8.71
C ASP A 1009 18.93 -58.07 9.49
N ILE A 1010 19.60 -58.17 10.65
CA ILE A 1010 19.89 -57.04 11.54
C ILE A 1010 20.78 -56.00 10.84
N ASN A 1011 21.68 -56.41 9.93
CA ASN A 1011 22.60 -55.52 9.23
C ASN A 1011 21.89 -54.53 8.30
N ILE A 1012 20.74 -54.92 7.76
CA ILE A 1012 19.92 -54.06 6.91
C ILE A 1012 19.29 -52.94 7.74
N TRP A 1013 18.80 -53.25 8.95
CA TRP A 1013 18.27 -52.25 9.88
C TRP A 1013 19.34 -51.28 10.36
N ILE A 1014 20.54 -51.77 10.66
CA ILE A 1014 21.69 -50.93 11.00
C ILE A 1014 21.97 -49.94 9.87
N THR A 1015 22.02 -50.41 8.62
CA THR A 1015 22.29 -49.58 7.44
C THR A 1015 21.22 -48.51 7.23
N VAL A 1016 19.95 -48.90 7.34
CA VAL A 1016 18.80 -47.99 7.17
C VAL A 1016 18.76 -46.94 8.27
N LEU A 1017 19.07 -47.31 9.52
CA LEU A 1017 19.14 -46.38 10.63
C LEU A 1017 20.31 -45.39 10.48
N LYS A 1018 21.49 -45.81 9.98
CA LYS A 1018 22.58 -44.87 9.64
C LYS A 1018 22.12 -43.82 8.63
N ARG A 1019 21.43 -44.25 7.57
CA ARG A 1019 20.90 -43.37 6.52
C ARG A 1019 19.77 -42.48 7.01
N LEU A 1020 18.87 -43.01 7.85
CA LEU A 1020 17.81 -42.24 8.50
C LEU A 1020 18.41 -41.11 9.34
N ILE A 1021 19.46 -41.43 10.11
CA ILE A 1021 20.15 -40.43 10.92
C ILE A 1021 20.77 -39.34 10.04
N ILE A 1022 21.45 -39.72 8.95
CA ILE A 1022 22.09 -38.76 8.04
C ILE A 1022 21.08 -37.91 7.27
N ARG A 1023 20.08 -38.52 6.65
CA ARG A 1023 19.18 -37.85 5.71
C ARG A 1023 18.05 -37.09 6.39
N ILE A 1024 17.68 -37.47 7.62
CA ILE A 1024 16.45 -36.99 8.29
C ILE A 1024 16.71 -36.37 9.66
N LEU A 1025 17.56 -36.96 10.52
CA LEU A 1025 17.75 -36.45 11.89
C LEU A 1025 18.77 -35.31 12.01
N ILE A 1026 19.67 -35.19 11.04
CA ILE A 1026 20.59 -34.04 10.90
C ILE A 1026 19.83 -32.77 10.53
N PRO A 1027 19.02 -32.72 9.44
CA PRO A 1027 18.15 -31.57 9.20
C PRO A 1027 17.15 -31.44 10.36
N ILE A 1028 16.86 -30.21 10.78
CA ILE A 1028 16.05 -29.93 11.98
C ILE A 1028 14.61 -30.43 11.74
N VAL A 1029 14.28 -31.60 12.30
CA VAL A 1029 12.95 -32.26 12.24
C VAL A 1029 12.41 -32.40 13.66
N ASP A 1030 11.08 -32.31 13.81
CA ASP A 1030 10.39 -32.59 15.08
C ASP A 1030 10.62 -34.06 15.50
N LEU A 1031 11.32 -34.25 16.61
CA LEU A 1031 11.71 -35.56 17.12
C LEU A 1031 10.54 -36.36 17.75
N THR A 1032 9.35 -35.75 17.85
CA THR A 1032 8.14 -36.36 18.42
C THR A 1032 7.28 -37.12 17.40
N ILE A 1033 7.72 -37.19 16.14
CA ILE A 1033 7.03 -37.94 15.08
C ILE A 1033 7.38 -39.44 15.17
N PRO A 1034 6.41 -40.36 14.92
CA PRO A 1034 6.68 -41.80 14.84
C PRO A 1034 7.74 -42.16 13.80
N ILE A 1035 8.67 -43.05 14.16
CA ILE A 1035 9.77 -43.48 13.27
C ILE A 1035 9.25 -44.21 12.02
N GLU A 1036 8.09 -44.87 12.14
CA GLU A 1036 7.42 -45.63 11.08
C GLU A 1036 7.21 -44.81 9.80
N MET A 1037 6.73 -43.56 9.94
CA MET A 1037 6.43 -42.67 8.80
C MET A 1037 7.65 -42.44 7.90
N TYR A 1038 8.84 -42.46 8.49
CA TYR A 1038 10.08 -42.25 7.76
C TYR A 1038 10.68 -43.56 7.25
N LEU A 1039 10.58 -44.65 8.02
CA LEU A 1039 11.04 -45.96 7.58
C LEU A 1039 10.23 -46.50 6.40
N GLN A 1040 9.02 -46.01 6.13
CA GLN A 1040 8.25 -46.36 4.93
C GLN A 1040 8.76 -45.69 3.63
N ARG A 1041 9.72 -44.75 3.71
CA ARG A 1041 10.26 -44.09 2.52
C ARG A 1041 11.18 -45.01 1.72
N SER A 1042 10.91 -45.18 0.43
CA SER A 1042 11.67 -46.07 -0.46
C SER A 1042 13.13 -45.65 -0.70
N ASP A 1043 13.47 -44.37 -0.50
CA ASP A 1043 14.83 -43.88 -0.70
C ASP A 1043 15.83 -44.38 0.35
N LEU A 1044 15.37 -44.71 1.57
CA LEU A 1044 16.24 -45.18 2.66
C LEU A 1044 16.76 -46.61 2.46
N TRP A 1045 16.03 -47.42 1.70
CA TRP A 1045 16.30 -48.85 1.51
C TRP A 1045 17.10 -49.12 0.23
N ASN A 1046 17.84 -50.22 0.24
CA ASN A 1046 18.53 -50.74 -0.94
C ASN A 1046 17.53 -51.37 -1.93
N ASP A 1047 17.94 -51.54 -3.18
CA ASP A 1047 17.12 -52.11 -4.27
C ASP A 1047 16.64 -53.57 -4.04
N ASN A 1048 17.05 -54.19 -2.93
CA ASN A 1048 16.65 -55.56 -2.54
C ASN A 1048 15.32 -55.62 -1.77
N ILE A 1049 14.67 -54.48 -1.52
CA ILE A 1049 13.43 -54.34 -0.74
C ILE A 1049 12.40 -53.60 -1.59
N ASN A 1050 11.23 -54.23 -1.79
CA ASN A 1050 10.18 -53.70 -2.68
C ASN A 1050 9.14 -52.88 -1.90
N GLU A 1051 8.36 -52.03 -2.59
CA GLU A 1051 7.29 -51.22 -1.97
C GLU A 1051 6.25 -52.08 -1.22
N ASN A 1052 5.94 -53.28 -1.72
CA ASN A 1052 5.06 -54.23 -1.04
C ASN A 1052 5.62 -54.73 0.31
N ASP A 1053 6.94 -54.76 0.49
CA ASP A 1053 7.56 -55.13 1.77
C ASP A 1053 7.45 -53.99 2.78
N LEU A 1054 7.46 -52.73 2.30
CA LEU A 1054 7.31 -51.52 3.11
C LEU A 1054 5.87 -51.29 3.58
N ASP A 1055 4.88 -51.57 2.74
CA ASP A 1055 3.45 -51.44 3.07
C ASP A 1055 3.00 -52.39 4.19
N ASN A 1056 3.69 -53.52 4.34
CA ASN A 1056 3.42 -54.52 5.37
C ASN A 1056 4.12 -54.22 6.71
N MET A 1057 5.02 -53.23 6.75
CA MET A 1057 5.75 -52.85 7.95
C MET A 1057 4.84 -51.99 8.84
N LYS A 1058 4.56 -52.49 10.06
CA LYS A 1058 3.81 -51.77 11.10
C LYS A 1058 4.62 -51.67 12.38
N ILE A 1059 5.00 -50.45 12.72
CA ILE A 1059 5.76 -50.14 13.94
C ILE A 1059 4.89 -49.28 14.85
N GLY A 1060 4.82 -49.59 16.14
CA GLY A 1060 3.97 -48.87 17.08
C GLY A 1060 4.29 -47.38 17.12
N SER A 1061 3.26 -46.54 17.14
CA SER A 1061 3.34 -45.07 17.18
C SER A 1061 4.06 -44.51 18.41
N ASN A 1062 4.39 -45.36 19.38
CA ASN A 1062 5.13 -44.99 20.59
C ASN A 1062 6.65 -44.92 20.33
N ILE A 1063 7.13 -45.52 19.24
CA ILE A 1063 8.53 -45.46 18.82
C ILE A 1063 8.70 -44.20 17.95
N MET A 1064 9.16 -43.13 18.56
CA MET A 1064 9.40 -41.84 17.92
C MET A 1064 10.81 -41.72 17.33
N LEU A 1065 11.01 -40.74 16.45
CA LEU A 1065 12.30 -40.39 15.84
C LEU A 1065 13.41 -40.17 16.87
N LYS A 1066 13.09 -39.62 18.06
CA LYS A 1066 14.07 -39.46 19.15
C LYS A 1066 14.75 -40.76 19.60
N HIS A 1067 14.11 -41.92 19.37
CA HIS A 1067 14.65 -43.22 19.77
C HIS A 1067 15.57 -43.87 18.73
N ALA A 1068 15.71 -43.30 17.52
CA ALA A 1068 16.39 -43.94 16.40
C ALA A 1068 17.86 -44.30 16.69
N TYR A 1069 18.60 -43.43 17.40
CA TYR A 1069 20.01 -43.67 17.70
C TYR A 1069 20.21 -44.75 18.78
N VAL A 1070 19.38 -44.76 19.82
CA VAL A 1070 19.41 -45.78 20.88
C VAL A 1070 19.11 -47.16 20.30
N ILE A 1071 18.13 -47.26 19.39
CA ILE A 1071 17.83 -48.51 18.68
C ILE A 1071 19.04 -48.96 17.85
N PHE A 1072 19.66 -48.05 17.09
CA PHE A 1072 20.84 -48.34 16.29
C PHE A 1072 22.01 -48.88 17.13
N LYS A 1073 22.32 -48.24 18.26
CA LYS A 1073 23.44 -48.64 19.13
C LYS A 1073 23.23 -50.05 19.69
N ASN A 1074 22.04 -50.37 20.17
CA ASN A 1074 21.73 -51.71 20.68
C ASN A 1074 21.84 -52.80 19.60
N LEU A 1075 21.44 -52.51 18.37
CA LEU A 1075 21.55 -53.47 17.27
C LEU A 1075 23.01 -53.73 16.89
N ASN A 1076 23.88 -52.71 16.89
CA ASN A 1076 25.31 -52.91 16.66
C ASN A 1076 25.96 -53.75 17.77
N GLU A 1077 25.65 -53.48 19.04
CA GLU A 1077 26.19 -54.24 20.18
C GLU A 1077 25.81 -55.73 20.09
N LYS A 1078 24.59 -56.05 19.63
CA LYS A 1078 24.16 -57.44 19.41
C LYS A 1078 24.91 -58.15 18.28
N VAL A 1079 25.32 -57.43 17.24
CA VAL A 1079 26.11 -58.00 16.13
C VAL A 1079 27.56 -58.21 16.57
N ASP A 1080 28.14 -57.26 17.31
CA ASP A 1080 29.50 -57.35 17.86
C ASP A 1080 29.65 -58.49 18.90
N ASP A 1081 28.64 -58.70 19.76
CA ASP A 1081 28.60 -59.82 20.72
C ASP A 1081 28.35 -61.18 20.05
N GLY A 1082 27.70 -61.21 18.89
CA GLY A 1082 27.51 -62.41 18.07
C GLY A 1082 28.80 -62.85 17.37
N GLN A 1083 29.61 -61.90 16.89
CA GLN A 1083 30.92 -62.16 16.29
C GLN A 1083 31.93 -62.68 17.32
N LYS A 1084 31.97 -62.09 18.52
CA LYS A 1084 32.82 -62.58 19.64
C LYS A 1084 32.50 -64.02 20.05
N LYS A 1085 31.22 -64.42 20.05
CA LYS A 1085 30.80 -65.82 20.34
C LYS A 1085 31.12 -66.82 19.22
N GLN A 1086 31.29 -66.35 17.98
CA GLN A 1086 31.73 -67.19 16.86
C GLN A 1086 33.26 -67.35 16.83
N ASP A 1087 34.01 -66.30 17.19
CA ASP A 1087 35.47 -66.35 17.33
C ASP A 1087 35.91 -67.21 18.54
N ASP A 1088 35.17 -67.17 19.66
CA ASP A 1088 35.40 -68.03 20.83
C ASP A 1088 35.06 -69.54 20.59
N MET A 1089 34.40 -69.88 19.47
CA MET A 1089 34.07 -71.26 19.08
C MET A 1089 35.01 -71.85 18.01
N GLN A 1090 35.96 -71.09 17.44
CA GLN A 1090 36.89 -71.58 16.41
C GLN A 1090 38.36 -71.73 16.84
N ASP A 1091 38.78 -71.28 18.03
CA ASP A 1091 40.14 -71.49 18.52
C ASP A 1091 40.23 -72.61 19.58
N ASN A 1092 40.31 -73.85 19.11
CA ASN A 1092 40.82 -75.00 19.87
C ASN A 1092 41.99 -75.64 19.09
N ALA A 1093 43.18 -75.05 19.19
CA ALA A 1093 44.47 -75.70 18.95
C ALA A 1093 45.54 -74.97 19.79
N PRO A 1094 46.44 -75.69 20.48
CA PRO A 1094 47.27 -75.11 21.52
C PRO A 1094 48.48 -74.39 20.91
N ASP A 1095 48.76 -73.17 21.38
CA ASP A 1095 50.08 -72.58 21.17
C ASP A 1095 50.75 -72.20 22.50
N GLU A 1096 51.99 -72.65 22.61
CA GLU A 1096 52.66 -73.16 23.81
C GLU A 1096 53.37 -72.05 24.61
N ARG A 1097 52.71 -70.89 24.82
CA ARG A 1097 53.34 -69.72 25.47
C ARG A 1097 52.62 -69.13 26.68
N VAL A 1098 51.44 -69.63 27.05
CA VAL A 1098 50.65 -69.07 28.18
C VAL A 1098 50.83 -69.86 29.50
N SER A 1099 51.48 -71.03 29.46
CA SER A 1099 51.73 -71.85 30.66
C SER A 1099 52.84 -71.34 31.60
N SER A 1100 53.55 -70.25 31.25
CA SER A 1100 54.64 -69.68 32.09
C SER A 1100 54.28 -68.35 32.77
N LEU A 1101 53.15 -67.73 32.42
CA LEU A 1101 52.68 -66.46 33.01
C LEU A 1101 51.60 -66.66 34.10
N LEU A 1102 50.84 -67.75 34.03
CA LEU A 1102 49.80 -68.09 35.02
C LEU A 1102 50.34 -68.71 36.33
N SER A 1103 51.62 -69.06 36.40
CA SER A 1103 52.31 -69.47 37.63
C SER A 1103 52.95 -68.30 38.40
N LEU A 1104 52.99 -67.09 37.83
CA LEU A 1104 53.64 -65.92 38.45
C LEU A 1104 52.65 -64.92 39.07
N ILE A 1105 51.37 -64.94 38.68
CA ILE A 1105 50.32 -64.05 39.24
C ILE A 1105 49.64 -64.65 40.48
N LYS A 1106 49.84 -65.94 40.76
CA LYS A 1106 49.23 -66.63 41.92
C LYS A 1106 50.00 -66.47 43.25
N MET A 1107 51.02 -65.61 43.30
CA MET A 1107 51.86 -65.38 44.48
C MET A 1107 51.91 -63.91 44.94
N SER A 1108 51.15 -62.99 44.33
CA SER A 1108 51.08 -61.58 44.78
C SER A 1108 49.81 -61.21 45.58
N GLU A 1109 48.93 -62.18 45.89
CA GLU A 1109 47.75 -61.98 46.73
C GLU A 1109 48.03 -62.13 48.26
N LEU A 1110 49.29 -62.31 48.67
CA LEU A 1110 49.66 -62.38 50.09
C LEU A 1110 50.78 -61.40 50.37
N GLY A 1111 50.42 -60.13 50.54
CA GLY A 1111 51.34 -59.02 50.74
C GLY A 1111 52.30 -59.23 51.91
N LEU A 1112 53.60 -59.20 51.63
CA LEU A 1112 54.69 -58.91 52.57
C LEU A 1112 55.91 -58.39 51.77
N CYS A 1113 56.35 -57.18 52.11
CA CYS A 1113 57.70 -56.61 51.99
C CYS A 1113 58.37 -56.53 50.60
N THR A 1114 58.44 -55.33 50.01
CA THR A 1114 59.55 -54.32 50.07
C THR A 1114 60.72 -54.63 49.16
N ASP A 1115 60.97 -53.67 48.27
CA ASP A 1115 62.15 -53.46 47.43
C ASP A 1115 62.43 -54.50 46.34
N ILE A 1116 62.26 -54.09 45.08
CA ILE A 1116 63.39 -53.80 44.16
C ILE A 1116 62.84 -53.33 42.79
N THR A 1117 63.53 -52.34 42.28
CA THR A 1117 63.41 -51.52 41.05
C THR A 1117 63.04 -52.22 39.73
N CYS A 1118 62.18 -51.57 38.93
CA CYS A 1118 62.06 -51.74 37.48
C CYS A 1118 61.22 -50.54 36.94
N GLY A 1119 61.52 -49.73 35.94
CA GLY A 1119 62.53 -49.58 34.90
C GLY A 1119 61.95 -48.48 33.97
N ASP A 1120 62.76 -47.68 33.27
CA ASP A 1120 62.42 -46.37 32.67
C ASP A 1120 61.16 -46.26 31.75
N LYS A 1121 60.46 -47.34 31.41
CA LYS A 1121 59.19 -47.30 30.65
C LYS A 1121 57.94 -46.96 31.45
N THR A 1122 57.92 -47.16 32.78
CA THR A 1122 56.78 -46.74 33.61
C THR A 1122 56.79 -45.24 33.91
N LYS A 1123 57.95 -44.58 33.81
CA LYS A 1123 58.06 -43.12 34.03
C LYS A 1123 57.57 -42.32 32.82
N GLU A 1124 57.83 -42.78 31.60
CA GLU A 1124 57.32 -42.15 30.37
C GLU A 1124 55.80 -42.30 30.20
N LEU A 1125 55.21 -43.44 30.59
CA LEU A 1125 53.76 -43.65 30.58
C LEU A 1125 53.04 -42.79 31.63
N PHE A 1126 53.64 -42.62 32.82
CA PHE A 1126 53.08 -41.79 33.88
C PHE A 1126 53.20 -40.28 33.56
N GLU A 1127 54.28 -39.85 32.92
CA GLU A 1127 54.43 -38.46 32.44
C GLU A 1127 53.53 -38.15 31.24
N TYR A 1128 53.26 -39.13 30.37
CA TYR A 1128 52.34 -38.97 29.24
C TYR A 1128 50.87 -38.83 29.68
N ASP A 1129 50.44 -39.65 30.65
CA ASP A 1129 49.07 -39.56 31.21
C ASP A 1129 48.86 -38.28 32.03
N ILE A 1130 49.84 -37.86 32.82
CA ILE A 1130 49.76 -36.58 33.55
C ILE A 1130 49.73 -35.40 32.57
N ARG A 1131 50.47 -35.45 31.46
CA ARG A 1131 50.49 -34.37 30.45
C ARG A 1131 49.16 -34.30 29.66
N ASN A 1132 48.52 -35.43 29.40
CA ASN A 1132 47.19 -35.46 28.78
C ASN A 1132 46.08 -35.03 29.75
N GLN A 1133 46.16 -35.40 31.03
CA GLN A 1133 45.23 -34.92 32.04
C GLN A 1133 45.40 -33.41 32.31
N LEU A 1134 46.64 -32.91 32.34
CA LEU A 1134 46.93 -31.46 32.43
C LEU A 1134 46.42 -30.69 31.21
N ASN A 1135 46.57 -31.22 29.99
CA ASN A 1135 46.02 -30.58 28.79
C ASN A 1135 44.48 -30.60 28.77
N THR A 1136 43.86 -31.64 29.31
CA THR A 1136 42.40 -31.74 29.44
C THR A 1136 41.87 -30.74 30.47
N VAL A 1137 42.58 -30.59 31.60
CA VAL A 1137 42.28 -29.56 32.61
C VAL A 1137 42.54 -28.16 32.08
N LYS A 1138 43.63 -27.93 31.32
CA LYS A 1138 43.94 -26.65 30.65
C LYS A 1138 42.86 -26.26 29.65
N ASN A 1139 42.35 -27.21 28.85
CA ASN A 1139 41.28 -26.96 27.89
C ASN A 1139 39.93 -26.73 28.56
N LYS A 1140 39.62 -27.45 29.65
CA LYS A 1140 38.41 -27.20 30.44
C LYS A 1140 38.45 -25.85 31.18
N LEU A 1141 39.60 -25.47 31.73
CA LEU A 1141 39.80 -24.15 32.35
C LEU A 1141 39.71 -23.03 31.30
N LYS A 1142 40.27 -23.23 30.11
CA LYS A 1142 40.13 -22.30 28.98
C LYS A 1142 38.66 -22.10 28.60
N LEU A 1143 37.89 -23.19 28.47
CA LEU A 1143 36.44 -23.12 28.20
C LEU A 1143 35.66 -22.40 29.32
N ILE A 1144 35.95 -22.69 30.59
CA ILE A 1144 35.26 -22.04 31.73
C ILE A 1144 35.62 -20.55 31.83
N VAL A 1145 36.86 -20.18 31.52
CA VAL A 1145 37.32 -18.79 31.49
C VAL A 1145 36.74 -18.05 30.28
N GLU A 1146 36.71 -18.65 29.09
CA GLU A 1146 36.08 -18.08 27.89
C GLU A 1146 34.55 -17.90 28.08
N GLU A 1147 33.89 -18.85 28.73
CA GLU A 1147 32.44 -18.79 29.03
C GLU A 1147 32.11 -17.70 30.05
N LYS A 1148 32.98 -17.49 31.05
CA LYS A 1148 32.84 -16.41 32.06
C LYS A 1148 33.30 -15.04 31.55
N LEU A 1149 34.27 -14.98 30.63
CA LEU A 1149 34.75 -13.75 29.96
C LEU A 1149 33.70 -13.17 29.00
N LEU A 1150 32.90 -14.02 28.36
CA LEU A 1150 31.76 -13.59 27.55
C LEU A 1150 30.69 -12.84 28.35
N THR A 1151 30.64 -13.02 29.68
CA THR A 1151 29.69 -12.34 30.57
C THR A 1151 30.19 -11.00 31.12
N ILE A 1152 31.48 -10.66 31.00
CA ILE A 1152 32.09 -9.43 31.54
C ILE A 1152 32.73 -8.62 30.39
N LYS A 1153 31.90 -7.96 29.57
CA LYS A 1153 32.36 -6.93 28.64
C LYS A 1153 32.60 -5.63 29.41
N HIS A 1154 33.75 -5.43 30.07
CA HIS A 1154 34.34 -4.08 30.18
C HIS A 1154 35.79 -3.87 30.64
N GLU A 1155 36.66 -4.87 30.78
CA GLU A 1155 38.07 -4.56 31.16
C GLU A 1155 39.11 -5.25 30.24
N HIS A 1156 39.55 -4.50 29.24
CA HIS A 1156 40.48 -4.94 28.18
C HIS A 1156 41.89 -5.30 28.70
N ASN A 1157 42.26 -4.83 29.90
CA ASN A 1157 43.61 -4.96 30.47
C ASN A 1157 43.86 -6.33 31.15
N LEU A 1158 42.81 -6.98 31.68
CA LEU A 1158 42.89 -8.33 32.26
C LEU A 1158 42.99 -9.41 31.17
N ILE A 1159 42.35 -9.18 30.02
CA ILE A 1159 42.41 -10.05 28.85
C ILE A 1159 43.84 -10.10 28.31
N GLU A 1160 44.50 -8.95 28.19
CA GLU A 1160 45.87 -8.89 27.67
C GLU A 1160 46.91 -9.52 28.63
N GLN A 1161 46.66 -9.48 29.96
CA GLN A 1161 47.51 -10.17 30.93
C GLN A 1161 47.29 -11.70 30.91
N ALA A 1162 46.04 -12.16 30.82
CA ALA A 1162 45.71 -13.60 30.76
C ALA A 1162 46.21 -14.24 29.45
N GLU A 1163 46.11 -13.55 28.33
CA GLU A 1163 46.61 -14.03 27.03
C GLU A 1163 48.14 -14.14 27.01
N ARG A 1164 48.88 -13.19 27.62
CA ARG A 1164 50.35 -13.25 27.69
C ARG A 1164 50.89 -14.43 28.49
N PHE A 1165 50.13 -15.01 29.42
CA PHE A 1165 50.55 -16.17 30.21
C PHE A 1165 50.16 -17.52 29.58
N LEU A 1166 49.15 -17.55 28.71
CA LEU A 1166 48.73 -18.77 28.00
C LEU A 1166 49.77 -19.25 26.97
N ASP A 1167 50.68 -18.37 26.55
CA ASP A 1167 51.76 -18.63 25.61
C ASP A 1167 53.05 -19.17 26.24
N VAL A 1168 53.11 -19.36 27.57
CA VAL A 1168 54.29 -19.92 28.24
C VAL A 1168 54.20 -21.46 28.32
N PRO A 1169 55.20 -22.23 27.85
CA PRO A 1169 55.06 -23.70 27.69
C PRO A 1169 55.03 -24.52 28.99
N SER A 1170 55.40 -23.94 30.13
CA SER A 1170 55.44 -24.63 31.43
C SER A 1170 55.33 -23.64 32.59
N ILE A 1171 54.26 -23.74 33.38
CA ILE A 1171 54.02 -22.94 34.60
C ILE A 1171 54.04 -23.88 35.81
N SER A 1172 54.70 -23.48 36.90
CA SER A 1172 54.78 -24.25 38.14
C SER A 1172 53.51 -24.12 39.00
N PHE A 1173 53.27 -25.08 39.91
CA PHE A 1173 52.07 -25.09 40.76
C PHE A 1173 51.97 -23.87 41.70
N ASP A 1174 53.12 -23.36 42.16
CA ASP A 1174 53.18 -22.17 43.01
C ASP A 1174 52.87 -20.88 42.24
N GLU A 1175 53.24 -20.80 40.96
CA GLU A 1175 52.89 -19.68 40.08
C GLU A 1175 51.40 -19.66 39.75
N LEU A 1176 50.79 -20.84 39.54
CA LEU A 1176 49.35 -20.99 39.36
C LEU A 1176 48.57 -20.57 40.61
N ARG A 1177 49.05 -20.95 41.80
CA ARG A 1177 48.42 -20.56 43.07
C ARG A 1177 48.47 -19.05 43.29
N ASN A 1178 49.60 -18.40 43.02
CA ASN A 1178 49.73 -16.94 43.15
C ASN A 1178 48.83 -16.20 42.13
N LEU A 1179 48.72 -16.72 40.90
CA LEU A 1179 47.80 -16.18 39.89
C LEU A 1179 46.33 -16.26 40.35
N PHE A 1180 45.93 -17.35 41.00
CA PHE A 1180 44.58 -17.48 41.56
C PHE A 1180 44.35 -16.53 42.75
N GLU A 1181 45.35 -16.25 43.57
CA GLU A 1181 45.26 -15.23 44.64
C GLU A 1181 45.13 -13.81 44.05
N ASP A 1182 45.88 -13.48 43.00
CA ASP A 1182 45.82 -12.16 42.32
C ASP A 1182 44.50 -11.93 41.58
N ILE A 1183 43.97 -12.95 40.90
CA ILE A 1183 42.65 -12.88 40.25
C ILE A 1183 41.55 -12.71 41.30
N ASN A 1184 41.63 -13.44 42.43
CA ASN A 1184 40.66 -13.30 43.51
C ASN A 1184 40.74 -11.93 44.20
N GLN A 1185 41.94 -11.34 44.38
CA GLN A 1185 42.07 -9.97 44.88
C GLN A 1185 41.50 -8.93 43.90
N THR A 1186 41.73 -9.11 42.60
CA THR A 1186 41.26 -8.17 41.56
C THR A 1186 39.74 -8.21 41.42
N ILE A 1187 39.13 -9.40 41.48
CA ILE A 1187 37.67 -9.57 41.49
C ILE A 1187 37.05 -8.99 42.77
N ALA A 1188 37.71 -9.17 43.93
CA ALA A 1188 37.24 -8.63 45.21
C ALA A 1188 37.29 -7.09 45.28
N LEU A 1189 38.16 -6.43 44.50
CA LEU A 1189 38.26 -4.97 44.41
C LEU A 1189 37.18 -4.34 43.51
N ASN A 1190 36.72 -5.06 42.47
CA ASN A 1190 35.80 -4.51 41.46
C ASN A 1190 34.33 -4.94 41.61
N HIS A 1191 34.03 -6.05 42.33
CA HIS A 1191 32.66 -6.53 42.55
C HIS A 1191 32.44 -7.04 43.98
N SER A 1192 31.71 -6.28 44.80
CA SER A 1192 31.53 -6.53 46.24
C SER A 1192 30.54 -7.66 46.61
N GLU A 1193 29.95 -8.36 45.64
CA GLU A 1193 28.86 -9.34 45.87
C GLU A 1193 29.24 -10.82 45.69
N ILE A 1194 30.48 -11.15 45.33
CA ILE A 1194 30.92 -12.55 45.10
C ILE A 1194 32.14 -12.89 45.99
N MET A 1195 32.04 -13.95 46.80
CA MET A 1195 33.19 -14.57 47.48
C MET A 1195 33.37 -16.02 47.01
N ILE A 1196 34.56 -16.35 46.50
CA ILE A 1196 34.98 -17.72 46.19
C ILE A 1196 36.01 -18.12 47.26
N LYS A 1197 35.76 -19.21 47.99
CA LYS A 1197 36.69 -19.75 48.98
C LYS A 1197 37.11 -21.16 48.57
N VAL A 1198 38.42 -21.38 48.41
CA VAL A 1198 39.00 -22.70 48.13
C VAL A 1198 39.84 -23.10 49.34
N GLU A 1199 39.49 -24.18 50.02
CA GLU A 1199 40.29 -24.75 51.12
C GLU A 1199 40.77 -26.17 50.74
N PRO A 1200 42.05 -26.52 50.99
CA PRO A 1200 42.55 -27.86 50.74
C PRO A 1200 42.28 -28.78 51.94
N LEU A 1201 41.66 -29.95 51.70
CA LEU A 1201 41.58 -31.04 52.68
C LEU A 1201 42.67 -32.08 52.36
N LEU A 1202 43.65 -32.20 53.26
CA LEU A 1202 44.71 -33.21 53.21
C LEU A 1202 44.32 -34.44 54.03
N SER A 1203 44.24 -35.63 53.40
CA SER A 1203 44.50 -36.92 54.07
C SER A 1203 44.91 -38.02 53.08
N GLU A 1204 45.70 -38.98 53.56
CA GLU A 1204 46.85 -39.59 52.86
C GLU A 1204 46.60 -40.62 51.75
N THR A 1205 45.40 -40.82 51.18
CA THR A 1205 45.27 -41.86 50.12
C THR A 1205 44.33 -41.63 48.93
N LYS A 1206 43.61 -40.51 48.79
CA LYS A 1206 42.87 -40.16 47.53
C LYS A 1206 42.73 -38.65 47.37
N TYR A 1207 42.97 -38.12 46.17
CA TYR A 1207 42.80 -36.70 45.84
C TYR A 1207 41.36 -36.41 45.34
N CYS A 1208 40.62 -35.55 46.06
CA CYS A 1208 39.40 -34.89 45.59
C CYS A 1208 39.54 -33.38 45.84
N SER A 1209 39.08 -32.54 44.91
CA SER A 1209 38.95 -31.09 45.11
C SER A 1209 37.48 -30.68 44.98
N CYS A 1210 36.98 -29.87 45.93
CA CYS A 1210 35.63 -29.30 45.92
C CYS A 1210 35.73 -27.77 45.81
N ILE A 1211 34.89 -27.15 44.97
CA ILE A 1211 34.76 -25.70 44.84
C ILE A 1211 33.38 -25.29 45.41
N CYS A 1212 33.34 -24.34 46.35
CA CYS A 1212 32.10 -23.76 46.87
C CYS A 1212 31.92 -22.31 46.37
N ILE A 1213 30.75 -22.00 45.82
CA ILE A 1213 30.34 -20.65 45.40
C ILE A 1213 29.07 -20.28 46.19
N CYS A 1214 29.08 -19.15 46.90
CA CYS A 1214 27.91 -18.65 47.63
C CYS A 1214 27.50 -17.25 47.13
N ASN A 1215 26.21 -17.06 46.89
CA ASN A 1215 25.62 -15.78 46.49
C ASN A 1215 24.82 -15.18 47.66
N LYS A 1216 24.97 -13.89 47.97
CA LYS A 1216 24.59 -13.33 49.29
C LYS A 1216 23.10 -12.99 49.47
N GLN A 1217 22.27 -13.05 48.42
CA GLN A 1217 20.89 -12.49 48.47
C GLN A 1217 19.71 -13.45 48.29
N ASN A 1218 19.86 -14.78 48.27
CA ASN A 1218 18.71 -15.68 48.37
C ASN A 1218 19.03 -16.93 49.20
N MET A 1219 18.71 -16.86 50.50
CA MET A 1219 18.63 -18.02 51.38
C MET A 1219 17.30 -18.74 51.13
N ASN A 1220 17.28 -19.72 50.22
CA ASN A 1220 16.54 -20.98 50.39
C ASN A 1220 16.83 -21.95 49.23
N SER A 1221 17.39 -23.11 49.60
CA SER A 1221 17.52 -24.37 48.85
C SER A 1221 18.16 -24.30 47.44
N ASN A 1222 19.49 -24.46 47.38
CA ASN A 1222 20.19 -25.34 46.43
C ASN A 1222 21.69 -25.38 46.80
N VAL A 1223 22.07 -26.39 47.59
CA VAL A 1223 23.48 -26.74 47.81
C VAL A 1223 23.79 -27.84 46.78
N LEU A 1224 24.57 -27.51 45.75
CA LEU A 1224 25.08 -28.50 44.80
C LEU A 1224 26.29 -29.20 45.44
N PHE A 1225 26.09 -30.41 45.93
CA PHE A 1225 27.18 -31.35 46.21
C PHE A 1225 27.47 -32.13 44.92
N VAL A 1226 28.71 -32.05 44.43
CA VAL A 1226 29.18 -32.96 43.38
C VAL A 1226 30.11 -33.97 44.05
N SER A 1227 29.62 -35.18 44.33
CA SER A 1227 30.48 -36.32 44.66
C SER A 1227 30.87 -37.05 43.38
N THR A 1228 32.16 -37.11 43.08
CA THR A 1228 32.75 -38.27 42.38
C THR A 1228 33.00 -39.31 43.49
N VAL A 1229 32.84 -40.62 43.32
CA VAL A 1229 33.70 -41.55 42.56
C VAL A 1229 33.05 -42.98 42.60
N PRO A 1230 33.61 -44.06 42.00
CA PRO A 1230 34.88 -44.70 42.40
C PRO A 1230 36.04 -44.64 41.40
#